data_AF-A0A6J3C9U6-F1
#
_entry.id   AF-A0A6J3C9U6-F1
#
_cell.length_a   1.000
_cell.length_b   1.000
_cell.length_c   1.000
_cell.angle_alpha   90.00
_cell.angle_beta   90.00
_cell.angle_gamma   90.00
#
_symmetry.space_group_name_H-M   'P 1'
#
loop_
_entity.id
_entity.type
_entity.pdbx_description
1 polymer ?
#
loop_
_entity_poly.entity_id
_entity_poly.type
_entity_poly.pdbx_seq_one_letter_code
_entity_poly.pdbx_strand_id
1 'polypeptide(L)'
;MATMTDPYGTTGTLTLKWDPKNLEIRTTSVERTLEPLVLQVTTLVNSKDRAAKKKRPGKSKRASALVATVERATDIFIERGQTIAYENPEITDEMLAAVEEVRKAGAAMSVAAREFSEEPCASAVRSGMVRAARALLSAVTRLLILADMVDVHLLLSKLRTVETDLDKLKSASSQSELVESARQFGRSANELAAQAAKRQQELKEPRMKDELAAARAVLKKHSTMLLTASKVYVRHPELAAAKANRDYVLRAVCSAVDTISSVAQGRPLPNGGTRPPTEGPGELAQALDDFDERMVMEPLAYSELRTRPSLEERLESIISGAALMADSSCTRDERRERIVAECNAVRQALQDLLHEYMTNAGRAEQSEALERAIEGMCRKTRDLRRQLRKAVVDHVSDSFLETNVPLLVLMEAARNGNEKEVEEYALVFTEHANKLVEVANLVCSMSNNEDGVKMVRHAAGQIEALCPQVINAALVLAARPRSRVAQDNAGAFARAWEAAVRLLTDAVDDITTIDDFLAVSENHILEDVNKCVVALQEADPDSLERTAGAIRGRAHRVCSVVTQEMDNYEPCIYTKRVLEAVTVLRDQVMSKFAVRVDAAVSALGGGAGAGLDENDFIDASRLVYDAVREIRRAVLMNRDEEDLDPEDVELDEHYTLETRSKSSAHTGEHGVDEYPDISGITNAREAMRKMTEEDKRKILQQVELFRREKMTFDNEVAKWDDAGNDIIMLAKHMCMIMLEMTDFTRGRGPLKTTMDVINAAKKISEAGTKLDKLTREIAEQCPESSTKQDLLAYLQRIALYCHQIQITSKVKADVQNISGELIVSGLDSATSLIQAAKNLMNAVVLTVKASYVASTKYTRQGTIASPIVVWRMKAPEKKPLIRPEKPEEVRAKVRRGSQKKQPSPVHALAEFQSPAESV
;
A
#
# COMPACT_ATOMS: atom_id res chain seq x y z
N MET A 1 -32.49 -3.56 34.86
CA MET A 1 -31.60 -4.69 35.19
C MET A 1 -30.56 -4.85 34.09
N ALA A 2 -29.44 -4.14 34.20
CA ALA A 2 -28.16 -4.52 33.62
C ALA A 2 -27.12 -3.95 34.59
N THR A 3 -26.38 -4.86 35.21
CA THR A 3 -25.61 -4.70 36.44
C THR A 3 -24.37 -3.82 36.25
N MET A 4 -24.39 -2.64 36.86
CA MET A 4 -23.16 -1.99 37.30
C MET A 4 -22.79 -2.56 38.68
N THR A 5 -21.76 -3.39 38.72
CA THR A 5 -21.11 -3.83 39.96
C THR A 5 -19.78 -3.10 40.10
N ASP A 6 -19.72 -2.19 41.06
CA ASP A 6 -18.52 -1.88 41.84
C ASP A 6 -18.70 -2.63 43.17
N PRO A 7 -17.69 -3.38 43.68
CA PRO A 7 -17.13 -2.96 44.97
C PRO A 7 -15.74 -3.55 45.30
N TYR A 8 -14.62 -3.03 44.78
CA TYR A 8 -13.32 -3.14 45.49
C TYR A 8 -12.35 -2.05 45.03
N GLY A 9 -12.22 -1.01 45.86
CA GLY A 9 -11.13 -0.04 45.81
C GLY A 9 -9.78 -0.72 46.01
N THR A 10 -9.23 -1.24 44.91
CA THR A 10 -7.81 -1.52 44.77
C THR A 10 -7.35 -0.67 43.60
N THR A 11 -6.54 0.33 43.89
CA THR A 11 -5.51 0.79 42.96
C THR A 11 -4.82 -0.48 42.46
N GLY A 12 -5.23 -0.99 41.31
CA GLY A 12 -4.59 -2.14 40.69
C GLY A 12 -3.20 -1.67 40.35
N THR A 13 -2.23 -2.00 41.20
CA THR A 13 -0.83 -1.79 40.93
C THR A 13 -0.60 -2.43 39.58
N LEU A 14 -0.34 -1.63 38.55
CA LEU A 14 0.13 -2.08 37.24
C LEU A 14 1.52 -2.69 37.45
N THR A 15 1.59 -3.83 38.15
CA THR A 15 2.81 -4.62 38.30
C THR A 15 3.10 -5.15 36.93
N LEU A 16 4.08 -4.55 36.26
CA LEU A 16 4.68 -5.14 35.08
C LEU A 16 5.15 -6.53 35.50
N LYS A 17 4.49 -7.58 35.02
CA LYS A 17 4.92 -8.95 35.30
C LYS A 17 6.09 -9.20 34.36
N TRP A 18 7.30 -8.93 34.85
CA TRP A 18 8.55 -9.22 34.16
C TRP A 18 8.57 -10.73 33.89
N ASP A 19 8.25 -11.13 32.66
CA ASP A 19 8.33 -12.54 32.26
C ASP A 19 9.62 -12.75 31.47
N PRO A 20 10.73 -13.14 32.13
CA PRO A 20 12.00 -13.40 31.47
C PRO A 20 11.96 -14.59 30.50
N LYS A 21 10.82 -15.29 30.34
CA LYS A 21 10.65 -16.38 29.38
C LYS A 21 9.99 -15.94 28.07
N ASN A 22 9.39 -14.75 28.01
CA ASN A 22 8.69 -14.24 26.82
C ASN A 22 9.50 -13.14 26.11
N LEU A 23 10.79 -13.42 25.87
CA LEU A 23 11.79 -12.49 25.34
C LEU A 23 11.67 -12.33 23.81
N GLU A 24 10.52 -11.85 23.33
CA GLU A 24 10.38 -11.40 21.94
C GLU A 24 11.08 -10.06 21.73
N ILE A 25 11.90 -9.97 20.68
CA ILE A 25 12.51 -8.69 20.26
C ILE A 25 11.43 -7.87 19.53
N ARG A 26 10.90 -6.87 20.21
CA ARG A 26 9.80 -6.02 19.70
C ARG A 26 10.26 -4.68 19.11
N THR A 27 11.54 -4.37 19.25
CA THR A 27 12.12 -3.09 18.82
C THR A 27 13.21 -3.26 17.77
N THR A 28 13.19 -2.33 16.81
CA THR A 28 14.17 -2.22 15.72
C THR A 28 15.59 -1.92 16.22
N SER A 29 15.74 -1.10 17.28
CA SER A 29 17.05 -0.78 17.88
C SER A 29 17.76 -2.02 18.44
N VAL A 30 17.04 -2.85 19.19
CA VAL A 30 17.54 -4.12 19.74
C VAL A 30 17.87 -5.10 18.61
N GLU A 31 17.01 -5.22 17.60
CA GLU A 31 17.26 -6.08 16.44
C GLU A 31 18.51 -5.66 15.66
N ARG A 32 18.64 -4.37 15.33
CA ARG A 32 19.80 -3.82 14.60
C ARG A 32 21.11 -4.03 15.38
N THR A 33 21.07 -3.97 16.71
CA THR A 33 22.22 -4.23 17.57
C THR A 33 22.59 -5.71 17.61
N LEU A 34 21.61 -6.60 17.62
CA LEU A 34 21.82 -8.05 17.69
C LEU A 34 22.13 -8.69 16.33
N GLU A 35 21.60 -8.17 15.22
CA GLU A 35 21.79 -8.71 13.86
C GLU A 35 23.26 -9.00 13.50
N PRO A 36 24.23 -8.07 13.66
CA PRO A 36 25.63 -8.36 13.36
C PRO A 36 26.23 -9.42 14.30
N LEU A 37 25.82 -9.46 15.56
CA LEU A 37 26.28 -10.45 16.54
C LEU A 37 25.76 -11.85 16.20
N VAL A 38 24.46 -11.97 15.88
CA VAL A 38 23.83 -13.21 15.42
C VAL A 38 24.50 -13.71 14.14
N LEU A 39 24.75 -12.83 13.16
CA LEU A 39 25.43 -13.18 11.91
C LEU A 39 26.85 -13.72 12.16
N GLN A 40 27.61 -13.07 13.05
CA GLN A 40 28.96 -13.49 13.41
C GLN A 40 28.98 -14.84 14.13
N VAL A 41 28.12 -15.04 15.13
CA VAL A 41 27.99 -16.32 15.86
C VAL A 41 27.53 -17.43 14.91
N THR A 42 26.55 -17.16 14.05
CA THR A 42 26.03 -18.12 13.06
C THR A 42 27.12 -18.53 12.06
N THR A 43 27.95 -17.59 11.62
CA THR A 43 29.10 -17.87 10.74
C THR A 43 30.14 -18.75 11.42
N LEU A 44 30.39 -18.50 12.72
CA LEU A 44 31.34 -19.28 13.52
C LEU A 44 30.86 -20.71 13.77
N VAL A 45 29.54 -20.90 13.90
CA VAL A 45 28.85 -22.18 14.04
C VAL A 45 28.78 -22.98 12.72
N ASN A 46 28.46 -22.31 11.60
CA ASN A 46 28.14 -22.98 10.33
C ASN A 46 29.35 -23.29 9.44
N SER A 47 30.56 -22.96 9.89
CA SER A 47 31.80 -23.41 9.24
C SER A 47 31.93 -24.94 9.36
N LYS A 48 31.29 -25.69 8.46
CA LYS A 48 31.41 -27.15 8.42
C LYS A 48 32.87 -27.55 8.18
N ASP A 49 33.40 -28.40 9.05
CA ASP A 49 34.74 -29.01 9.05
C ASP A 49 35.09 -29.88 7.82
N ARG A 50 34.29 -29.86 6.74
CA ARG A 50 34.50 -30.71 5.58
C ARG A 50 35.39 -30.00 4.54
N ALA A 51 36.70 -30.16 4.71
CA ALA A 51 37.76 -30.19 3.66
C ALA A 51 39.09 -29.48 4.05
N ALA A 52 39.35 -29.18 5.33
CA ALA A 52 40.57 -28.48 5.73
C ALA A 52 41.84 -29.35 5.88
N LYS A 53 41.90 -30.56 5.29
CA LYS A 53 43.10 -31.43 5.40
C LYS A 53 44.33 -30.96 4.59
N LYS A 54 44.28 -29.86 3.82
CA LYS A 54 45.40 -29.46 2.93
C LYS A 54 45.78 -27.96 2.86
N LYS A 55 45.26 -27.06 3.71
CA LYS A 55 45.74 -25.66 3.73
C LYS A 55 46.38 -25.33 5.07
N ARG A 56 47.61 -24.81 5.04
CA ARG A 56 48.36 -24.38 6.23
C ARG A 56 47.47 -23.47 7.10
N PRO A 57 47.39 -23.72 8.40
CA PRO A 57 46.53 -22.96 9.30
C PRO A 57 47.08 -21.54 9.48
N GLY A 58 46.28 -20.54 9.13
CA GLY A 58 46.65 -19.13 9.30
C GLY A 58 46.24 -18.64 10.68
N LYS A 59 47.21 -18.31 11.54
CA LYS A 59 46.97 -17.50 12.75
C LYS A 59 46.47 -16.12 12.33
N SER A 60 45.46 -15.58 13.02
CA SER A 60 45.01 -14.20 12.78
C SER A 60 46.15 -13.23 13.14
N LYS A 61 46.57 -12.38 12.20
CA LYS A 61 47.66 -11.41 12.41
C LYS A 61 47.36 -10.36 13.50
N ARG A 62 46.09 -10.23 13.94
CA ARG A 62 45.62 -9.24 14.93
C ARG A 62 44.70 -9.86 15.98
N ALA A 63 44.99 -11.08 16.43
CA ALA A 63 44.09 -11.79 17.33
C ALA A 63 43.92 -11.07 18.69
N SER A 64 44.98 -10.52 19.27
CA SER A 64 44.93 -9.72 20.50
C SER A 64 44.05 -8.47 20.35
N ALA A 65 44.10 -7.80 19.21
CA ALA A 65 43.25 -6.64 18.94
C ALA A 65 41.76 -6.99 18.81
N LEU A 66 41.44 -8.18 18.28
CA LEU A 66 40.07 -8.68 18.19
C LEU A 66 39.52 -9.05 19.57
N VAL A 67 40.31 -9.77 20.39
CA VAL A 67 39.97 -10.08 21.79
C VAL A 67 39.73 -8.80 22.58
N ALA A 68 40.65 -7.83 22.50
CA ALA A 68 40.51 -6.53 23.16
C ALA A 68 39.27 -5.74 22.69
N THR A 69 38.81 -5.98 21.46
CA THR A 69 37.58 -5.34 20.95
C THR A 69 36.33 -5.99 21.53
N VAL A 70 36.32 -7.31 21.72
CA VAL A 70 35.22 -8.02 22.40
C VAL A 70 35.15 -7.63 23.88
N GLU A 71 36.30 -7.52 24.54
CA GLU A 71 36.40 -7.07 25.94
C GLU A 71 35.83 -5.66 26.08
N ARG A 72 36.32 -4.70 25.29
CA ARG A 72 35.79 -3.33 25.29
C ARG A 72 34.30 -3.27 24.98
N ALA A 73 33.80 -4.05 24.02
CA ALA A 73 32.37 -4.06 23.71
C ALA A 73 31.53 -4.60 24.87
N THR A 74 32.03 -5.62 25.58
CA THR A 74 31.39 -6.17 26.78
C THR A 74 31.38 -5.13 27.91
N ASP A 75 32.49 -4.44 28.12
CA ASP A 75 32.59 -3.38 29.14
C ASP A 75 31.60 -2.24 28.86
N ILE A 76 31.41 -1.84 27.61
CA ILE A 76 30.42 -0.84 27.22
C ILE A 76 29.00 -1.30 27.60
N PHE A 77 28.63 -2.55 27.32
CA PHE A 77 27.31 -3.08 27.73
C PHE A 77 27.14 -3.09 29.25
N ILE A 78 28.20 -3.44 29.99
CA ILE A 78 28.20 -3.44 31.45
C ILE A 78 28.01 -2.03 32.00
N GLU A 79 28.83 -1.08 31.55
CA GLU A 79 28.77 0.32 31.99
C GLU A 79 27.39 0.92 31.71
N ARG A 80 26.88 0.73 30.50
CA ARG A 80 25.55 1.22 30.11
C ARG A 80 24.43 0.57 30.90
N GLY A 81 24.48 -0.75 31.09
CA GLY A 81 23.50 -1.46 31.91
C GLY A 81 23.51 -0.99 33.37
N GLN A 82 24.68 -0.69 33.94
CA GLN A 82 24.80 -0.12 35.28
C GLN A 82 24.22 1.29 35.35
N THR A 83 24.52 2.16 34.39
CA THR A 83 23.94 3.51 34.32
C THR A 83 22.41 3.43 34.29
N ILE A 84 21.84 2.60 33.40
CA ILE A 84 20.39 2.40 33.32
C ILE A 84 19.82 1.87 34.65
N ALA A 85 20.51 0.92 35.29
CA ALA A 85 20.08 0.37 36.58
C ALA A 85 20.00 1.44 37.67
N TYR A 86 20.98 2.35 37.75
CA TYR A 86 21.03 3.39 38.77
C TYR A 86 20.07 4.55 38.48
N GLU A 87 19.80 4.83 37.21
CA GLU A 87 18.81 5.84 36.81
C GLU A 87 17.36 5.36 37.04
N ASN A 88 17.13 4.04 37.20
CA ASN A 88 15.80 3.44 37.31
C ASN A 88 15.69 2.55 38.56
N PRO A 89 15.33 3.10 39.74
CA PRO A 89 15.31 2.39 41.02
C PRO A 89 14.43 1.14 41.07
N GLU A 90 13.37 1.09 40.26
CA GLU A 90 12.36 0.01 40.30
C GLU A 90 12.81 -1.30 39.65
N ILE A 91 13.94 -1.29 38.92
CA ILE A 91 14.46 -2.42 38.14
C ILE A 91 15.96 -2.66 38.37
N THR A 92 16.54 -1.94 39.35
CA THR A 92 17.98 -1.93 39.59
C THR A 92 18.50 -3.34 39.82
N ASP A 93 17.79 -4.15 40.60
CA ASP A 93 18.20 -5.52 40.95
C ASP A 93 18.20 -6.45 39.73
N GLU A 94 17.12 -6.46 38.93
CA GLU A 94 17.05 -7.25 37.71
C GLU A 94 18.08 -6.81 36.64
N MET A 95 18.28 -5.50 36.49
CA MET A 95 19.22 -4.94 35.54
C MET A 95 20.67 -5.27 35.95
N LEU A 96 21.01 -5.11 37.23
CA LEU A 96 22.34 -5.47 37.73
C LEU A 96 22.60 -6.99 37.64
N ALA A 97 21.58 -7.83 37.84
CA ALA A 97 21.69 -9.27 37.63
C ALA A 97 22.00 -9.60 36.15
N ALA A 98 21.32 -8.97 35.19
CA ALA A 98 21.60 -9.15 33.77
C ALA A 98 22.99 -8.63 33.36
N VAL A 99 23.42 -7.50 33.95
CA VAL A 99 24.79 -6.99 33.80
C VAL A 99 25.83 -8.00 34.32
N GLU A 100 25.58 -8.64 35.46
CA GLU A 100 26.46 -9.68 35.99
C GLU A 100 26.51 -10.93 35.09
N GLU A 101 25.38 -11.32 34.49
CA GLU A 101 25.34 -12.38 33.48
C GLU A 101 26.21 -12.02 32.26
N VAL A 102 26.13 -10.78 31.76
CA VAL A 102 26.97 -10.28 30.66
C VAL A 102 28.44 -10.26 31.07
N ARG A 103 28.76 -9.81 32.29
CA ARG A 103 30.13 -9.80 32.83
C ARG A 103 30.73 -11.21 32.87
N LYS A 104 29.99 -12.18 33.41
CA LYS A 104 30.43 -13.57 33.49
C LYS A 104 30.59 -14.21 32.11
N ALA A 105 29.61 -14.01 31.22
CA ALA A 105 29.66 -14.55 29.86
C ALA A 105 30.77 -13.89 29.01
N GLY A 106 31.00 -12.58 29.20
CA GLY A 106 32.06 -11.82 28.54
C GLY A 106 33.45 -12.25 29.00
N ALA A 107 33.65 -12.50 30.29
CA ALA A 107 34.89 -13.06 30.83
C ALA A 107 35.18 -14.46 30.24
N ALA A 108 34.17 -15.33 30.18
CA ALA A 108 34.31 -16.65 29.55
C ALA A 108 34.62 -16.55 28.05
N MET A 109 34.01 -15.59 27.34
CA MET A 109 34.28 -15.32 25.93
C MET A 109 35.69 -14.78 25.70
N SER A 110 36.20 -13.91 26.58
CA SER A 110 37.58 -13.41 26.53
C SER A 110 38.58 -14.58 26.66
N VAL A 111 38.41 -15.44 27.66
CA VAL A 111 39.26 -16.63 27.86
C VAL A 111 39.21 -17.54 26.63
N ALA A 112 38.02 -17.93 26.19
CA ALA A 112 37.85 -18.81 25.03
C ALA A 112 38.37 -18.18 23.73
N ALA A 113 38.28 -16.86 23.56
CA ALA A 113 38.82 -16.15 22.40
C ALA A 113 40.35 -16.06 22.43
N ARG A 114 40.98 -15.94 23.61
CA ARG A 114 42.44 -16.01 23.78
C ARG A 114 42.96 -17.41 23.50
N GLU A 115 42.36 -18.44 24.08
CA GLU A 115 42.71 -19.84 23.79
C GLU A 115 42.54 -20.15 22.29
N PHE A 116 41.44 -19.71 21.68
CA PHE A 116 41.22 -19.86 20.24
C PHE A 116 42.22 -19.07 19.39
N SER A 117 42.71 -17.93 19.88
CA SER A 117 43.74 -17.16 19.17
C SER A 117 45.10 -17.86 19.13
N GLU A 118 45.41 -18.62 20.18
CA GLU A 118 46.64 -19.41 20.31
C GLU A 118 46.54 -20.72 19.52
N GLU A 119 45.38 -21.39 19.60
CA GLU A 119 45.11 -22.69 18.98
C GLU A 119 43.86 -22.71 18.06
N PRO A 120 43.84 -21.95 16.96
CA PRO A 120 42.65 -21.78 16.11
C PRO A 120 42.21 -23.05 15.35
N CYS A 121 43.01 -24.11 15.39
CA CYS A 121 42.77 -25.38 14.68
C CYS A 121 42.33 -26.51 15.61
N ALA A 122 42.37 -26.31 16.93
CA ALA A 122 41.84 -27.26 17.87
C ALA A 122 40.31 -27.22 17.84
N SER A 123 39.68 -28.30 17.36
CA SER A 123 38.22 -28.39 17.25
C SER A 123 37.53 -28.23 18.61
N ALA A 124 38.15 -28.72 19.69
CA ALA A 124 37.68 -28.54 21.06
C ALA A 124 37.68 -27.06 21.50
N VAL A 125 38.75 -26.32 21.21
CA VAL A 125 38.88 -24.88 21.53
C VAL A 125 37.89 -24.05 20.71
N ARG A 126 37.70 -24.38 19.42
CA ARG A 126 36.66 -23.78 18.57
C ARG A 126 35.26 -23.99 19.17
N SER A 127 34.96 -25.21 19.61
CA SER A 127 33.68 -25.55 20.24
C SER A 127 33.47 -24.78 21.55
N GLY A 128 34.53 -24.61 22.35
CA GLY A 128 34.55 -23.77 23.54
C GLY A 128 34.22 -22.30 23.23
N MET A 129 34.87 -21.72 22.22
CA MET A 129 34.59 -20.36 21.75
C MET A 129 33.14 -20.19 21.27
N VAL A 130 32.61 -21.14 20.49
CA VAL A 130 31.21 -21.10 20.03
C VAL A 130 30.24 -21.10 21.22
N ARG A 131 30.49 -21.93 22.23
CA ARG A 131 29.64 -22.00 23.43
C ARG A 131 29.68 -20.69 24.22
N ALA A 132 30.86 -20.11 24.42
CA ALA A 132 31.03 -18.82 25.08
C ALA A 132 30.36 -17.68 24.30
N ALA A 133 30.48 -17.68 22.96
CA ALA A 133 29.85 -16.67 22.11
C ALA A 133 28.32 -16.75 22.14
N ARG A 134 27.73 -17.96 22.15
CA ARG A 134 26.28 -18.14 22.33
C ARG A 134 25.80 -17.68 23.69
N ALA A 135 26.55 -18.00 24.75
CA ALA A 135 26.22 -17.56 26.11
C ALA A 135 26.26 -16.03 26.23
N LEU A 136 27.29 -15.39 25.65
CA LEU A 136 27.40 -13.92 25.61
C LEU A 136 26.26 -13.29 24.81
N LEU A 137 25.92 -13.85 23.64
CA LEU A 137 24.78 -13.36 22.84
C LEU A 137 23.46 -13.47 23.61
N SER A 138 23.23 -14.57 24.33
CA SER A 138 22.05 -14.74 25.18
C SER A 138 22.00 -13.70 26.30
N ALA A 139 23.12 -13.48 27.00
CA ALA A 139 23.21 -12.51 28.08
C ALA A 139 22.99 -11.06 27.58
N VAL A 140 23.63 -10.69 26.47
CA VAL A 140 23.47 -9.36 25.85
C VAL A 140 22.04 -9.16 25.34
N THR A 141 21.43 -10.18 24.74
CA THR A 141 20.02 -10.13 24.29
C THR A 141 19.09 -9.87 25.47
N ARG A 142 19.29 -10.58 26.58
CA ARG A 142 18.50 -10.39 27.80
C ARG A 142 18.69 -8.98 28.38
N LEU A 143 19.92 -8.48 28.44
CA LEU A 143 20.22 -7.12 28.90
C LEU A 143 19.50 -6.07 28.04
N LEU A 144 19.56 -6.21 26.71
CA LEU A 144 18.91 -5.27 25.79
C LEU A 144 17.38 -5.32 25.85
N ILE A 145 16.78 -6.50 26.06
CA ILE A 145 15.33 -6.61 26.24
C ILE A 145 14.90 -6.01 27.59
N LEU A 146 15.69 -6.21 28.65
CA LEU A 146 15.42 -5.53 29.92
C LEU A 146 15.54 -4.02 29.79
N ALA A 147 16.54 -3.52 29.04
CA ALA A 147 16.70 -2.10 28.74
C ALA A 147 15.46 -1.54 28.01
N ASP A 148 14.94 -2.25 27.02
CA ASP A 148 13.69 -1.89 26.32
C ASP A 148 12.48 -1.81 27.25
N MET A 149 12.37 -2.78 28.18
CA MET A 149 11.26 -2.81 29.13
C MET A 149 11.31 -1.65 30.13
N VAL A 150 12.47 -1.01 30.34
CA VAL A 150 12.60 0.23 31.13
C VAL A 150 11.88 1.37 30.44
N ASP A 151 12.05 1.51 29.13
CA ASP A 151 11.37 2.56 28.35
C ASP A 151 9.85 2.37 28.37
N VAL A 152 9.38 1.12 28.31
CA VAL A 152 7.96 0.78 28.50
C VAL A 152 7.51 1.15 29.91
N HIS A 153 8.30 0.85 30.94
CA HIS A 153 7.97 1.19 32.32
C HIS A 153 7.86 2.71 32.53
N LEU A 154 8.83 3.47 32.04
CA LEU A 154 8.82 4.94 32.10
C LEU A 154 7.59 5.52 31.39
N LEU A 155 7.23 4.95 30.24
CA LEU A 155 6.01 5.32 29.51
C LEU A 155 4.75 5.06 30.34
N LEU A 156 4.65 3.90 31.01
CA LEU A 156 3.52 3.57 31.89
C LEU A 156 3.47 4.43 33.16
N SER A 157 4.61 4.88 33.69
CA SER A 157 4.66 5.83 34.81
C SER A 157 4.09 7.19 34.41
N LYS A 158 4.45 7.71 33.23
CA LYS A 158 3.84 8.92 32.66
C LYS A 158 2.35 8.74 32.42
N LEU A 159 1.94 7.54 32.00
CA LEU A 159 0.54 7.19 31.80
C LEU A 159 -0.28 7.28 33.09
N ARG A 160 0.22 6.72 34.20
CA ARG A 160 -0.43 6.85 35.53
C ARG A 160 -0.55 8.30 36.00
N THR A 161 0.43 9.14 35.65
CA THR A 161 0.38 10.58 35.95
C THR A 161 -0.79 11.24 35.21
N VAL A 162 -0.96 10.90 33.92
CA VAL A 162 -2.10 11.37 33.11
C VAL A 162 -3.44 10.89 33.65
N GLU A 163 -3.56 9.62 34.05
CA GLU A 163 -4.77 9.07 34.68
C GLU A 163 -5.13 9.83 35.97
N THR A 164 -4.15 10.06 36.83
CA THR A 164 -4.33 10.81 38.08
C THR A 164 -4.79 12.25 37.83
N ASP A 165 -4.19 12.92 36.84
CA ASP A 165 -4.57 14.28 36.47
C ASP A 165 -5.97 14.32 35.82
N LEU A 166 -6.36 13.27 35.10
CA LEU A 166 -7.70 13.12 34.52
C LEU A 166 -8.77 12.97 35.60
N ASP A 167 -8.50 12.20 36.66
CA ASP A 167 -9.41 12.04 37.80
C ASP A 167 -9.61 13.36 38.57
N LYS A 168 -8.53 14.14 38.75
CA LYS A 168 -8.62 15.51 39.31
C LYS A 168 -9.46 16.44 38.43
N LEU A 169 -9.28 16.35 37.10
CA LEU A 169 -10.06 17.16 36.16
C LEU A 169 -11.55 16.78 36.21
N LYS A 170 -11.86 15.48 36.30
CA LYS A 170 -13.24 14.97 36.41
C LYS A 170 -13.95 15.40 37.70
N SER A 171 -13.21 15.49 38.80
CA SER A 171 -13.73 15.86 40.12
C SER A 171 -13.78 17.38 40.37
N ALA A 172 -13.19 18.19 39.47
CA ALA A 172 -13.18 19.64 39.60
C ALA A 172 -14.60 20.22 39.70
N SER A 173 -14.83 21.03 40.71
CA SER A 173 -16.15 21.58 41.07
C SER A 173 -16.30 23.07 40.77
N SER A 174 -15.20 23.74 40.45
CA SER A 174 -15.16 25.17 40.10
C SER A 174 -14.38 25.43 38.81
N GLN A 175 -14.64 26.57 38.17
CA GLN A 175 -13.92 26.97 36.95
C GLN A 175 -12.42 27.20 37.20
N SER A 176 -12.05 27.72 38.38
CA SER A 176 -10.65 27.96 38.75
C SER A 176 -9.89 26.65 38.89
N GLU A 177 -10.43 25.72 39.68
CA GLU A 177 -9.88 24.38 39.89
C GLU A 177 -9.77 23.61 38.56
N LEU A 178 -10.80 23.69 37.72
CA LEU A 178 -10.80 23.04 36.42
C LEU A 178 -9.68 23.55 35.50
N VAL A 179 -9.45 24.87 35.45
CA VAL A 179 -8.40 25.46 34.60
C VAL A 179 -7.01 25.04 35.10
N GLU A 180 -6.80 24.97 36.41
CA GLU A 180 -5.55 24.50 36.99
C GLU A 180 -5.31 23.01 36.70
N SER A 181 -6.30 22.15 36.98
CA SER A 181 -6.24 20.72 36.69
C SER A 181 -6.03 20.45 35.20
N ALA A 182 -6.66 21.21 34.31
CA ALA A 182 -6.46 21.07 32.87
C ALA A 182 -5.07 21.52 32.38
N ARG A 183 -4.47 22.54 33.01
CA ARG A 183 -3.07 22.92 32.74
C ARG A 183 -2.12 21.81 33.16
N GLN A 184 -2.35 21.22 34.32
CA GLN A 184 -1.55 20.10 34.81
C GLN A 184 -1.67 18.87 33.88
N PHE A 185 -2.91 18.45 33.59
CA PHE A 185 -3.20 17.38 32.65
C PHE A 185 -2.57 17.62 31.27
N GLY A 186 -2.67 18.84 30.73
CA GLY A 186 -2.08 19.18 29.44
C GLY A 186 -0.56 19.03 29.39
N ARG A 187 0.15 19.30 30.49
CA ARG A 187 1.60 19.04 30.59
C ARG A 187 1.88 17.54 30.58
N SER A 188 1.21 16.79 31.46
CA SER A 188 1.38 15.33 31.58
C SER A 188 1.02 14.60 30.28
N ALA A 189 -0.05 15.00 29.60
CA ALA A 189 -0.49 14.42 28.33
C ALA A 189 0.52 14.67 27.20
N ASN A 190 1.15 15.84 27.15
CA ASN A 190 2.21 16.14 26.19
C ASN A 190 3.48 15.32 26.45
N GLU A 191 3.87 15.14 27.71
CA GLU A 191 4.98 14.27 28.09
C GLU A 191 4.72 12.81 27.70
N LEU A 192 3.51 12.30 27.98
CA LEU A 192 3.07 10.97 27.56
C LEU A 192 3.11 10.83 26.03
N ALA A 193 2.56 11.81 25.30
CA ALA A 193 2.54 11.79 23.84
C ALA A 193 3.94 11.84 23.23
N ALA A 194 4.90 12.52 23.86
CA ALA A 194 6.30 12.56 23.43
C ALA A 194 7.01 11.22 23.68
N GLN A 195 6.83 10.61 24.86
CA GLN A 195 7.42 9.30 25.16
C GLN A 195 6.80 8.20 24.28
N ALA A 196 5.49 8.24 24.04
CA ALA A 196 4.82 7.34 23.11
C ALA A 196 5.33 7.51 21.67
N ALA A 197 5.76 8.71 21.27
CA ALA A 197 6.36 8.96 19.96
C ALA A 197 7.68 8.20 19.77
N LYS A 198 8.52 8.20 20.81
CA LYS A 198 9.78 7.44 20.80
C LYS A 198 9.48 5.96 20.65
N ARG A 199 8.54 5.43 21.46
CA ARG A 199 8.12 4.02 21.37
C ARG A 199 7.60 3.66 19.98
N GLN A 200 6.77 4.52 19.38
CA GLN A 200 6.23 4.32 18.03
C GLN A 200 7.34 4.15 16.98
N GLN A 201 8.43 4.92 17.06
CA GLN A 201 9.54 4.82 16.13
C GLN A 201 10.27 3.48 16.27
N GLU A 202 10.40 2.99 17.50
CA GLU A 202 11.17 1.79 17.81
C GLU A 202 10.45 0.48 17.56
N LEU A 203 9.11 0.44 17.69
CA LEU A 203 8.30 -0.77 17.45
C LEU A 203 8.64 -1.41 16.10
N LYS A 204 8.56 -2.74 16.00
CA LYS A 204 8.78 -3.46 14.73
C LYS A 204 7.53 -3.60 13.89
N GLU A 205 6.41 -3.92 14.54
CA GLU A 205 5.16 -4.24 13.87
C GLU A 205 4.46 -2.97 13.35
N PRO A 206 4.25 -2.82 12.02
CA PRO A 206 3.65 -1.61 11.43
C PRO A 206 2.27 -1.29 12.02
N ARG A 207 1.42 -2.30 12.19
CA ARG A 207 0.09 -2.15 12.78
C ARG A 207 0.13 -1.48 14.15
N MET A 208 1.04 -1.93 15.03
CA MET A 208 1.20 -1.34 16.35
C MET A 208 1.71 0.11 16.29
N LYS A 209 2.53 0.46 15.29
CA LYS A 209 2.94 1.86 15.08
C LYS A 209 1.75 2.74 14.75
N ASP A 210 0.89 2.27 13.84
CA ASP A 210 -0.28 3.02 13.40
C ASP A 210 -1.29 3.20 14.53
N GLU A 211 -1.54 2.13 15.31
CA GLU A 211 -2.40 2.18 16.48
C GLU A 211 -1.88 3.17 17.54
N LEU A 212 -0.56 3.16 17.80
CA LEU A 212 0.05 4.11 18.73
C LEU A 212 0.00 5.55 18.20
N ALA A 213 0.19 5.74 16.88
CA ALA A 213 0.05 7.04 16.23
C ALA A 213 -1.37 7.59 16.37
N ALA A 214 -2.38 6.76 16.07
CA ALA A 214 -3.78 7.10 16.18
C ALA A 214 -4.16 7.46 17.62
N ALA A 215 -3.77 6.66 18.61
CA ALA A 215 -4.05 6.93 20.02
C ALA A 215 -3.40 8.25 20.49
N ARG A 216 -2.15 8.53 20.07
CA ARG A 216 -1.48 9.81 20.34
C ARG A 216 -2.22 10.99 19.72
N ALA A 217 -2.71 10.85 18.49
CA ALA A 217 -3.49 11.88 17.82
C ALA A 217 -4.82 12.15 18.54
N VAL A 218 -5.53 11.09 18.96
CA VAL A 218 -6.76 11.19 19.76
C VAL A 218 -6.49 11.90 21.08
N LEU A 219 -5.45 11.50 21.82
CA LEU A 219 -5.05 12.14 23.07
C LEU A 219 -4.80 13.64 22.88
N LYS A 220 -4.02 14.03 21.87
CA LYS A 220 -3.73 15.44 21.58
C LYS A 220 -4.98 16.24 21.22
N LYS A 221 -5.80 15.72 20.30
CA LYS A 221 -7.04 16.38 19.83
C LYS A 221 -8.02 16.58 20.98
N HIS A 222 -8.35 15.51 21.70
CA HIS A 222 -9.38 15.52 22.74
C HIS A 222 -8.93 16.22 24.03
N SER A 223 -7.63 16.30 24.31
CA SER A 223 -7.12 17.07 25.46
C SER A 223 -7.52 18.54 25.41
N THR A 224 -7.57 19.14 24.23
CA THR A 224 -7.96 20.56 24.07
C THR A 224 -9.47 20.75 24.20
N MET A 225 -10.26 19.83 23.63
CA MET A 225 -11.73 19.82 23.75
C MET A 225 -12.22 19.49 25.16
N LEU A 226 -11.43 18.75 25.94
CA LEU A 226 -11.80 18.33 27.29
C LEU A 226 -11.97 19.53 28.22
N LEU A 227 -11.11 20.55 28.07
CA LEU A 227 -11.21 21.78 28.83
C LEU A 227 -12.51 22.53 28.50
N THR A 228 -12.84 22.72 27.22
CA THR A 228 -14.04 23.47 26.82
C THR A 228 -15.31 22.75 27.24
N ALA A 229 -15.40 21.43 27.03
CA ALA A 229 -16.55 20.63 27.42
C ALA A 229 -16.75 20.61 28.95
N SER A 230 -15.66 20.47 29.71
CA SER A 230 -15.71 20.50 31.18
C SER A 230 -16.09 21.88 31.72
N LYS A 231 -15.61 22.97 31.09
CA LYS A 231 -15.96 24.34 31.50
C LYS A 231 -17.45 24.59 31.37
N VAL A 232 -18.06 24.14 30.27
CA VAL A 232 -19.50 24.26 30.09
C VAL A 232 -20.25 23.47 31.16
N TYR A 233 -19.88 22.21 31.38
CA TYR A 233 -20.57 21.37 32.36
C TYR A 233 -20.48 21.92 33.79
N VAL A 234 -19.32 22.39 34.22
CA VAL A 234 -19.16 23.01 35.56
C VAL A 234 -19.96 24.30 35.67
N ARG A 235 -20.16 25.04 34.57
CA ARG A 235 -20.92 26.29 34.57
C ARG A 235 -22.44 26.06 34.54
N HIS A 236 -22.88 25.07 33.78
CA HIS A 236 -24.29 24.74 33.53
C HIS A 236 -24.53 23.23 33.77
N PRO A 237 -24.39 22.74 35.01
CA PRO A 237 -24.52 21.32 35.34
C PRO A 237 -25.94 20.79 35.17
N GLU A 238 -26.94 21.68 35.09
CA GLU A 238 -28.34 21.34 34.84
C GLU A 238 -28.61 20.84 33.42
N LEU A 239 -27.70 21.13 32.47
CA LEU A 239 -27.86 20.76 31.07
C LEU A 239 -27.31 19.35 30.80
N ALA A 240 -28.19 18.40 30.51
CA ALA A 240 -27.80 17.02 30.18
C ALA A 240 -26.85 16.95 28.97
N ALA A 241 -27.08 17.80 27.95
CA ALA A 241 -26.23 17.89 26.76
C ALA A 241 -24.78 18.31 27.08
N ALA A 242 -24.58 19.20 28.05
CA ALA A 242 -23.24 19.60 28.50
C ALA A 242 -22.49 18.44 29.15
N LYS A 243 -23.20 17.63 29.97
CA LYS A 243 -22.65 16.41 30.56
C LYS A 243 -22.27 15.40 29.49
N ALA A 244 -23.16 15.17 28.51
CA ALA A 244 -22.93 14.22 27.42
C ALA A 244 -21.68 14.56 26.60
N ASN A 245 -21.48 15.84 26.24
CA ASN A 245 -20.26 16.32 25.58
C ASN A 245 -19.01 16.03 26.41
N ARG A 246 -19.01 16.38 27.69
CA ARG A 246 -17.86 16.15 28.57
C ARG A 246 -17.53 14.67 28.69
N ASP A 247 -18.55 13.84 28.95
CA ASP A 247 -18.39 12.41 29.16
C ASP A 247 -17.98 11.68 27.87
N TYR A 248 -18.34 12.19 26.69
CA TYR A 248 -17.79 11.74 25.40
C TYR A 248 -16.29 12.00 25.30
N VAL A 249 -15.86 13.26 25.52
CA VAL A 249 -14.44 13.62 25.39
C VAL A 249 -13.58 12.90 26.43
N LEU A 250 -14.07 12.76 27.67
CA LEU A 250 -13.40 11.97 28.71
C LEU A 250 -13.20 10.51 28.29
N ARG A 251 -14.24 9.85 27.77
CA ARG A 251 -14.14 8.46 27.29
C ARG A 251 -13.13 8.31 26.15
N ALA A 252 -13.09 9.27 25.23
CA ALA A 252 -12.11 9.27 24.14
C ALA A 252 -10.67 9.39 24.65
N VAL A 253 -10.42 10.26 25.65
CA VAL A 253 -9.10 10.39 26.29
C VAL A 253 -8.72 9.12 27.05
N CYS A 254 -9.63 8.53 27.84
CA CYS A 254 -9.39 7.26 28.52
C CYS A 254 -9.04 6.14 27.54
N SER A 255 -9.83 5.98 26.47
CA SER A 255 -9.58 4.95 25.45
C SER A 255 -8.22 5.12 24.75
N ALA A 256 -7.82 6.37 24.46
CA ALA A 256 -6.50 6.66 23.91
C ALA A 256 -5.38 6.28 24.88
N VAL A 257 -5.55 6.58 26.16
CA VAL A 257 -4.62 6.20 27.23
C VAL A 257 -4.52 4.68 27.35
N ASP A 258 -5.64 3.96 27.39
CA ASP A 258 -5.68 2.49 27.45
C ASP A 258 -5.02 1.83 26.23
N THR A 259 -5.22 2.42 25.04
CA THR A 259 -4.58 1.97 23.79
C THR A 259 -3.07 2.19 23.85
N ILE A 260 -2.61 3.36 24.29
CA ILE A 260 -1.17 3.63 24.49
C ILE A 260 -0.57 2.60 25.46
N SER A 261 -1.26 2.31 26.56
CA SER A 261 -0.82 1.31 27.56
C SER A 261 -0.69 -0.09 26.96
N SER A 262 -1.72 -0.53 26.22
CA SER A 262 -1.78 -1.87 25.62
C SER A 262 -0.70 -2.06 24.56
N VAL A 263 -0.57 -1.10 23.64
CA VAL A 263 0.43 -1.12 22.56
C VAL A 263 1.84 -1.01 23.12
N ALA A 264 2.08 -0.15 24.12
CA ALA A 264 3.38 -0.04 24.78
C ALA A 264 3.86 -1.37 25.37
N GLN A 265 2.96 -2.13 25.97
CA GLN A 265 3.23 -3.44 26.57
C GLN A 265 3.27 -4.57 25.52
N GLY A 266 2.99 -4.28 24.26
CA GLY A 266 2.84 -5.27 23.20
C GLY A 266 1.77 -6.31 23.51
N ARG A 267 0.66 -5.88 24.13
CA ARG A 267 -0.52 -6.70 24.32
C ARG A 267 -1.45 -6.47 23.13
N PRO A 268 -2.02 -7.54 22.53
CA PRO A 268 -3.12 -7.36 21.61
C PRO A 268 -4.26 -6.65 22.34
N LEU A 269 -4.85 -5.62 21.73
CA LEU A 269 -5.92 -4.85 22.35
C LEU A 269 -7.11 -5.76 22.70
N PRO A 270 -7.79 -5.53 23.85
CA PRO A 270 -9.00 -6.27 24.23
C PRO A 270 -10.16 -6.18 23.23
N ASN A 271 -10.10 -5.25 22.26
CA ASN A 271 -11.15 -5.00 21.28
C ASN A 271 -10.76 -5.40 19.84
N GLY A 272 -10.47 -6.69 19.66
CA GLY A 272 -10.95 -7.41 18.47
C GLY A 272 -12.41 -7.87 18.63
N GLY A 273 -13.20 -7.18 19.46
CA GLY A 273 -14.57 -7.55 19.80
C GLY A 273 -15.56 -7.15 18.71
N THR A 274 -16.13 -8.16 18.04
CA THR A 274 -17.41 -8.09 17.28
C THR A 274 -17.54 -7.07 16.14
N ARG A 275 -16.45 -6.51 15.60
CA ARG A 275 -16.45 -6.07 14.19
C ARG A 275 -15.78 -7.16 13.38
N PRO A 276 -16.37 -7.62 12.25
CA PRO A 276 -15.66 -8.51 11.35
C PRO A 276 -14.31 -7.88 11.01
N PRO A 277 -13.26 -8.67 10.74
CA PRO A 277 -11.95 -8.16 10.40
C PRO A 277 -12.14 -7.12 9.30
N THR A 278 -12.00 -5.85 9.66
CA THR A 278 -12.15 -4.73 8.74
C THR A 278 -10.81 -4.51 8.03
N GLU A 279 -10.08 -5.61 7.83
CA GLU A 279 -8.78 -5.75 7.19
C GLU A 279 -9.07 -6.50 5.89
N GLY A 280 -9.05 -5.76 4.78
CA GLY A 280 -9.33 -6.30 3.46
C GLY A 280 -10.00 -5.26 2.54
N PRO A 281 -10.03 -5.55 1.24
CA PRO A 281 -10.64 -4.70 0.23
C PRO A 281 -12.15 -4.58 0.42
N GLY A 282 -12.80 -3.79 -0.42
CA GLY A 282 -14.25 -3.68 -0.47
C GLY A 282 -14.91 -5.03 -0.72
N GLU A 283 -15.98 -5.33 0.03
CA GLU A 283 -16.65 -6.64 -0.03
C GLU A 283 -17.19 -6.97 -1.43
N LEU A 284 -17.72 -5.96 -2.13
CA LEU A 284 -18.29 -6.14 -3.47
C LEU A 284 -17.19 -6.21 -4.54
N ALA A 285 -16.15 -5.38 -4.40
CA ALA A 285 -14.96 -5.44 -5.27
C ALA A 285 -14.27 -6.81 -5.16
N GLN A 286 -14.07 -7.29 -3.93
CA GLN A 286 -13.52 -8.62 -3.68
C GLN A 286 -14.43 -9.72 -4.20
N ALA A 287 -15.75 -9.63 -4.02
CA ALA A 287 -16.68 -10.62 -4.55
C ALA A 287 -16.64 -10.72 -6.08
N LEU A 288 -16.52 -9.57 -6.77
CA LEU A 288 -16.35 -9.51 -8.22
C LEU A 288 -15.02 -10.13 -8.66
N ASP A 289 -13.92 -9.81 -7.98
CA ASP A 289 -12.59 -10.38 -8.28
C ASP A 289 -12.57 -11.91 -8.05
N ASP A 290 -13.08 -12.37 -6.90
CA ASP A 290 -13.22 -13.79 -6.56
C ASP A 290 -14.09 -14.55 -7.59
N PHE A 291 -15.09 -13.89 -8.16
CA PHE A 291 -15.97 -14.48 -9.16
C PHE A 291 -15.29 -14.54 -10.54
N ASP A 292 -14.60 -13.48 -10.96
CA ASP A 292 -13.79 -13.45 -12.18
C ASP A 292 -12.69 -14.53 -12.16
N GLU A 293 -12.04 -14.74 -11.01
CA GLU A 293 -11.02 -15.80 -10.87
C GLU A 293 -11.62 -17.21 -10.92
N ARG A 294 -12.80 -17.42 -10.33
CA ARG A 294 -13.40 -18.75 -10.20
C ARG A 294 -14.21 -19.18 -11.42
N MET A 295 -14.69 -18.25 -12.24
CA MET A 295 -15.46 -18.60 -13.44
C MET A 295 -14.57 -19.24 -14.51
N VAL A 296 -13.28 -18.90 -14.55
CA VAL A 296 -12.33 -19.44 -15.52
C VAL A 296 -11.72 -20.73 -14.97
N MET A 297 -12.12 -21.85 -15.55
CA MET A 297 -11.57 -23.16 -15.18
C MET A 297 -11.37 -24.09 -16.36
N GLU A 298 -10.52 -25.10 -16.15
CA GLU A 298 -10.36 -26.21 -17.10
C GLU A 298 -11.71 -26.94 -17.28
N PRO A 299 -12.10 -27.29 -18.51
CA PRO A 299 -13.38 -27.96 -18.77
C PRO A 299 -13.55 -29.27 -18.00
N LEU A 300 -12.45 -30.00 -17.75
CA LEU A 300 -12.46 -31.24 -16.97
C LEU A 300 -12.70 -31.03 -15.48
N ALA A 301 -12.45 -29.82 -14.96
CA ALA A 301 -12.71 -29.46 -13.56
C ALA A 301 -14.18 -29.08 -13.32
N TYR A 302 -14.94 -28.80 -14.38
CA TYR A 302 -16.35 -28.45 -14.29
C TYR A 302 -17.19 -29.61 -13.75
N SER A 303 -18.05 -29.29 -12.77
CA SER A 303 -19.02 -30.22 -12.21
C SER A 303 -20.36 -29.53 -12.08
N GLU A 304 -21.37 -30.00 -12.81
CA GLU A 304 -22.72 -29.42 -12.76
C GLU A 304 -23.32 -29.43 -11.34
N LEU A 305 -23.01 -30.43 -10.52
CA LEU A 305 -23.51 -30.54 -9.15
C LEU A 305 -22.84 -29.58 -8.15
N ARG A 306 -21.62 -29.09 -8.45
CA ARG A 306 -20.82 -28.30 -7.50
C ARG A 306 -20.50 -26.90 -8.03
N THR A 307 -20.00 -26.82 -9.25
CA THR A 307 -19.57 -25.57 -9.87
C THR A 307 -20.75 -24.66 -10.19
N ARG A 308 -21.82 -25.19 -10.79
CA ARG A 308 -22.99 -24.39 -11.17
C ARG A 308 -23.67 -23.71 -9.97
N PRO A 309 -24.09 -24.44 -8.91
CA PRO A 309 -24.66 -23.79 -7.73
C PRO A 309 -23.70 -22.77 -7.09
N SER A 310 -22.40 -23.06 -7.07
CA SER A 310 -21.41 -22.14 -6.49
C SER A 310 -21.26 -20.84 -7.30
N LEU A 311 -21.31 -20.89 -8.63
CA LEU A 311 -21.20 -19.69 -9.46
C LEU A 311 -22.51 -18.88 -9.42
N GLU A 312 -23.66 -19.55 -9.44
CA GLU A 312 -24.97 -18.90 -9.31
C GLU A 312 -25.11 -18.19 -7.95
N GLU A 313 -24.74 -18.85 -6.84
CA GLU A 313 -24.77 -18.25 -5.50
C GLU A 313 -23.84 -17.03 -5.39
N ARG A 314 -22.63 -17.11 -5.94
CA ARG A 314 -21.67 -16.00 -5.95
C ARG A 314 -22.19 -14.82 -6.77
N LEU A 315 -22.75 -15.08 -7.95
CA LEU A 315 -23.30 -14.03 -8.79
C LEU A 315 -24.51 -13.35 -8.12
N GLU A 316 -25.40 -14.11 -7.50
CA GLU A 316 -26.54 -13.51 -6.77
C GLU A 316 -26.09 -12.71 -5.53
N SER A 317 -24.99 -13.10 -4.89
CA SER A 317 -24.36 -12.27 -3.84
C SER A 317 -23.85 -10.93 -4.39
N ILE A 318 -23.22 -10.93 -5.58
CA ILE A 318 -22.77 -9.70 -6.25
C ILE A 318 -23.98 -8.84 -6.64
N ILE A 319 -25.02 -9.45 -7.21
CA ILE A 319 -26.24 -8.74 -7.61
C ILE A 319 -26.95 -8.15 -6.40
N SER A 320 -26.96 -8.84 -5.26
CA SER A 320 -27.50 -8.31 -4.00
C SER A 320 -26.73 -7.07 -3.53
N GLY A 321 -25.40 -7.08 -3.63
CA GLY A 321 -24.57 -5.91 -3.35
C GLY A 321 -24.81 -4.75 -4.34
N ALA A 322 -24.95 -5.06 -5.62
CA ALA A 322 -25.30 -4.09 -6.65
C ALA A 322 -26.71 -3.49 -6.45
N ALA A 323 -27.67 -4.27 -5.96
CA ALA A 323 -29.01 -3.81 -5.64
C ALA A 323 -29.02 -2.80 -4.49
N LEU A 324 -28.23 -3.02 -3.42
CA LEU A 324 -28.07 -2.03 -2.34
C LEU A 324 -27.56 -0.68 -2.86
N MET A 325 -26.68 -0.71 -3.86
CA MET A 325 -26.20 0.51 -4.51
C MET A 325 -27.26 1.12 -5.43
N ALA A 326 -28.00 0.31 -6.18
CA ALA A 326 -29.07 0.80 -7.07
C ALA A 326 -30.26 1.40 -6.30
N ASP A 327 -30.59 0.83 -5.14
CA ASP A 327 -31.73 1.22 -4.29
C ASP A 327 -31.39 2.31 -3.27
N SER A 328 -30.12 2.74 -3.18
CA SER A 328 -29.73 3.86 -2.32
C SER A 328 -30.49 5.12 -2.71
N SER A 329 -30.91 5.89 -1.69
CA SER A 329 -31.59 7.19 -1.86
C SER A 329 -30.73 8.23 -2.60
N CYS A 330 -29.43 7.99 -2.69
CA CYS A 330 -28.49 8.86 -3.37
C CYS A 330 -28.36 8.52 -4.86
N THR A 331 -28.87 7.36 -5.31
CA THR A 331 -28.70 6.87 -6.68
C THR A 331 -29.69 7.52 -7.62
N ARG A 332 -29.18 8.01 -8.75
CA ARG A 332 -29.97 8.61 -9.82
C ARG A 332 -30.75 7.54 -10.58
N ASP A 333 -31.96 7.89 -11.04
CA ASP A 333 -32.86 6.95 -11.71
C ASP A 333 -32.25 6.28 -12.96
N GLU A 334 -31.59 7.07 -13.82
CA GLU A 334 -30.90 6.52 -15.00
C GLU A 334 -29.77 5.54 -14.62
N ARG A 335 -29.06 5.82 -13.52
CA ARG A 335 -27.96 4.98 -13.03
C ARG A 335 -28.52 3.67 -12.47
N ARG A 336 -29.61 3.74 -11.70
CA ARG A 336 -30.37 2.60 -11.19
C ARG A 336 -30.81 1.68 -12.34
N GLU A 337 -31.39 2.23 -13.41
CA GLU A 337 -31.80 1.44 -14.58
C GLU A 337 -30.63 0.76 -15.29
N ARG A 338 -29.49 1.45 -15.45
CA ARG A 338 -28.28 0.87 -16.03
C ARG A 338 -27.70 -0.27 -15.18
N ILE A 339 -27.66 -0.12 -13.85
CA ILE A 339 -27.21 -1.20 -12.95
C ILE A 339 -28.14 -2.41 -13.05
N VAL A 340 -29.46 -2.20 -13.07
CA VAL A 340 -30.44 -3.28 -13.22
C VAL A 340 -30.27 -4.00 -14.57
N ALA A 341 -30.05 -3.25 -15.65
CA ALA A 341 -29.79 -3.83 -16.97
C ALA A 341 -28.51 -4.69 -16.99
N GLU A 342 -27.41 -4.21 -16.41
CA GLU A 342 -26.17 -4.99 -16.34
C GLU A 342 -26.28 -6.18 -15.39
N CYS A 343 -27.05 -6.10 -14.30
CA CYS A 343 -27.35 -7.25 -13.43
C CYS A 343 -28.12 -8.35 -14.20
N ASN A 344 -29.00 -7.98 -15.12
CA ASN A 344 -29.69 -8.94 -15.98
C ASN A 344 -28.75 -9.49 -17.07
N ALA A 345 -27.90 -8.64 -17.64
CA ALA A 345 -26.92 -9.05 -18.65
C ALA A 345 -25.88 -10.04 -18.11
N VAL A 346 -25.34 -9.79 -16.91
CA VAL A 346 -24.38 -10.69 -16.24
C VAL A 346 -25.03 -12.03 -15.86
N ARG A 347 -26.32 -12.02 -15.48
CA ARG A 347 -27.09 -13.25 -15.21
C ARG A 347 -27.27 -14.08 -16.47
N GLN A 348 -27.61 -13.45 -17.59
CA GLN A 348 -27.74 -14.16 -18.87
C GLN A 348 -26.40 -14.72 -19.34
N ALA A 349 -25.32 -13.91 -19.27
CA ALA A 349 -23.97 -14.35 -19.65
C ALA A 349 -23.50 -15.58 -18.84
N LEU A 350 -23.86 -15.65 -17.55
CA LEU A 350 -23.55 -16.82 -16.73
C LEU A 350 -24.29 -18.07 -17.22
N GLN A 351 -25.56 -17.94 -17.60
CA GLN A 351 -26.32 -19.09 -18.12
C GLN A 351 -25.74 -19.59 -19.44
N ASP A 352 -25.31 -18.69 -20.32
CA ASP A 352 -24.64 -19.03 -21.58
C ASP A 352 -23.29 -19.74 -21.32
N LEU A 353 -22.50 -19.23 -20.37
CA LEU A 353 -21.23 -19.84 -19.95
C LEU A 353 -21.42 -21.25 -19.37
N LEU A 354 -22.40 -21.42 -18.48
CA LEU A 354 -22.72 -22.73 -17.88
C LEU A 354 -23.18 -23.73 -18.95
N HIS A 355 -23.94 -23.28 -19.95
CA HIS A 355 -24.35 -24.11 -21.08
C HIS A 355 -23.15 -24.60 -21.91
N GLU A 356 -22.20 -23.72 -22.20
CA GLU A 356 -20.98 -24.08 -22.93
C GLU A 356 -20.07 -25.01 -22.11
N TYR A 357 -19.98 -24.83 -20.80
CA TYR A 357 -19.26 -25.76 -19.92
C TYR A 357 -19.89 -27.16 -19.91
N MET A 358 -21.22 -27.26 -19.90
CA MET A 358 -21.92 -28.54 -20.04
C MET A 358 -21.68 -29.18 -21.41
N THR A 359 -21.69 -28.39 -22.47
CA THR A 359 -21.47 -28.85 -23.85
C THR A 359 -20.02 -29.31 -24.07
N ASN A 360 -19.06 -28.70 -23.35
CA ASN A 360 -17.65 -29.06 -23.40
C ASN A 360 -17.24 -30.10 -22.33
N ALA A 361 -18.21 -30.69 -21.61
CA ALA A 361 -17.95 -31.66 -20.56
C ALA A 361 -17.26 -32.93 -21.11
N GLY A 362 -16.20 -33.38 -20.43
CA GLY A 362 -15.43 -34.57 -20.80
C GLY A 362 -14.39 -34.36 -21.90
N ARG A 363 -14.21 -33.14 -22.40
CA ARG A 363 -13.13 -32.77 -23.32
C ARG A 363 -11.98 -32.10 -22.56
N ALA A 364 -10.74 -32.43 -22.93
CA ALA A 364 -9.55 -31.84 -22.32
C ALA A 364 -9.24 -30.43 -22.86
N GLU A 365 -9.58 -30.16 -24.12
CA GLU A 365 -9.36 -28.88 -24.78
C GLU A 365 -10.60 -27.98 -24.69
N GLN A 366 -10.38 -26.67 -24.54
CA GLN A 366 -11.44 -25.66 -24.57
C GLN A 366 -11.96 -25.49 -26.00
N SER A 367 -13.28 -25.47 -26.18
CA SER A 367 -13.88 -25.12 -27.48
C SER A 367 -13.80 -23.61 -27.71
N GLU A 368 -13.72 -23.18 -28.96
CA GLU A 368 -13.81 -21.75 -29.31
C GLU A 368 -15.12 -21.11 -28.82
N ALA A 369 -16.20 -21.90 -28.71
CA ALA A 369 -17.48 -21.44 -28.17
C ALA A 369 -17.39 -21.16 -26.65
N LEU A 370 -16.71 -22.04 -25.90
CA LEU A 370 -16.46 -21.84 -24.48
C LEU A 370 -15.52 -20.65 -24.24
N GLU A 371 -14.49 -20.48 -25.06
CA GLU A 371 -13.58 -19.32 -24.97
C GLU A 371 -14.34 -18.01 -25.18
N ARG A 372 -15.19 -17.93 -26.22
CA ARG A 372 -16.08 -16.76 -26.43
C ARG A 372 -17.07 -16.53 -25.29
N ALA A 373 -17.61 -17.59 -24.69
CA ALA A 373 -18.52 -17.45 -23.55
C ALA A 373 -17.80 -16.94 -22.29
N ILE A 374 -16.56 -17.38 -22.06
CA ILE A 374 -15.69 -16.87 -20.98
C ILE A 374 -15.40 -15.38 -21.23
N GLU A 375 -15.00 -14.99 -22.44
CA GLU A 375 -14.76 -13.58 -22.79
C GLU A 375 -16.03 -12.72 -22.63
N GLY A 376 -17.18 -13.24 -23.05
CA GLY A 376 -18.48 -12.59 -22.89
C GLY A 376 -18.84 -12.36 -21.42
N MET A 377 -18.62 -13.38 -20.58
CA MET A 377 -18.83 -13.30 -19.13
C MET A 377 -17.89 -12.27 -18.48
N CYS A 378 -16.59 -12.32 -18.76
CA CYS A 378 -15.60 -11.35 -18.26
C CYS A 378 -15.92 -9.91 -18.69
N ARG A 379 -16.41 -9.72 -19.92
CA ARG A 379 -16.86 -8.41 -20.38
C ARG A 379 -18.04 -7.92 -19.55
N LYS A 380 -19.04 -8.77 -19.30
CA LYS A 380 -20.24 -8.41 -18.53
C LYS A 380 -19.98 -8.16 -17.04
N THR A 381 -19.07 -8.88 -16.40
CA THR A 381 -18.64 -8.54 -15.05
C THR A 381 -17.90 -7.20 -15.01
N ARG A 382 -17.06 -6.91 -16.01
CA ARG A 382 -16.39 -5.61 -16.14
C ARG A 382 -17.36 -4.45 -16.38
N ASP A 383 -18.37 -4.65 -17.23
CA ASP A 383 -19.42 -3.64 -17.51
C ASP A 383 -20.20 -3.31 -16.22
N LEU A 384 -20.64 -4.34 -15.48
CA LEU A 384 -21.30 -4.16 -14.17
C LEU A 384 -20.39 -3.43 -13.18
N ARG A 385 -19.13 -3.87 -13.04
CA ARG A 385 -18.13 -3.23 -12.16
C ARG A 385 -17.96 -1.74 -12.50
N ARG A 386 -17.91 -1.39 -13.80
CA ARG A 386 -17.85 0.01 -14.27
C ARG A 386 -19.10 0.79 -13.91
N GLN A 387 -20.30 0.24 -14.11
CA GLN A 387 -21.54 0.93 -13.74
C GLN A 387 -21.63 1.19 -12.22
N LEU A 388 -21.18 0.24 -11.40
CA LEU A 388 -21.11 0.40 -9.94
C LEU A 388 -20.11 1.46 -9.52
N ARG A 389 -18.90 1.49 -10.10
CA ARG A 389 -17.93 2.57 -9.83
C ARG A 389 -18.48 3.94 -10.19
N LYS A 390 -19.10 4.09 -11.38
CA LYS A 390 -19.77 5.34 -11.77
C LYS A 390 -20.87 5.74 -10.80
N ALA A 391 -21.68 4.78 -10.30
CA ALA A 391 -22.72 5.06 -9.31
C ALA A 391 -22.16 5.56 -7.98
N VAL A 392 -21.08 4.96 -7.49
CA VAL A 392 -20.34 5.45 -6.31
C VAL A 392 -19.86 6.88 -6.53
N VAL A 393 -19.32 7.19 -7.70
CA VAL A 393 -18.87 8.55 -8.02
C VAL A 393 -20.04 9.54 -8.14
N ASP A 394 -21.19 9.11 -8.70
CA ASP A 394 -22.42 9.92 -8.71
C ASP A 394 -22.76 10.35 -7.26
N HIS A 395 -22.70 9.40 -6.31
CA HIS A 395 -22.94 9.66 -4.89
C HIS A 395 -21.94 10.64 -4.27
N VAL A 396 -20.65 10.48 -4.55
CA VAL A 396 -19.58 11.37 -4.06
C VAL A 396 -19.79 12.78 -4.61
N SER A 397 -20.08 12.89 -5.91
CA SER A 397 -20.25 14.18 -6.59
C SER A 397 -21.45 14.96 -6.03
N ASP A 398 -22.55 14.29 -5.73
CA ASP A 398 -23.77 14.94 -5.20
C ASP A 398 -23.71 15.18 -3.68
N SER A 399 -23.21 14.22 -2.90
CA SER A 399 -23.28 14.30 -1.43
C SER A 399 -22.17 15.14 -0.81
N PHE A 400 -21.01 15.27 -1.48
CA PHE A 400 -19.86 16.01 -0.97
C PHE A 400 -19.75 17.44 -1.52
N LEU A 401 -20.79 17.93 -2.19
CA LEU A 401 -20.81 19.27 -2.78
C LEU A 401 -20.93 20.38 -1.72
N GLU A 402 -21.92 20.28 -0.83
CA GLU A 402 -22.23 21.28 0.19
C GLU A 402 -22.23 20.68 1.59
N THR A 403 -21.06 20.27 2.06
CA THR A 403 -20.96 19.49 3.31
C THR A 403 -21.19 20.28 4.60
N ASN A 404 -21.12 21.62 4.55
CA ASN A 404 -21.13 22.48 5.75
C ASN A 404 -22.45 23.23 5.98
N VAL A 405 -23.36 23.28 5.00
CA VAL A 405 -24.60 24.08 5.11
C VAL A 405 -25.46 23.66 6.32
N PRO A 406 -25.75 22.37 6.55
CA PRO A 406 -26.55 21.95 7.71
C PRO A 406 -25.92 22.33 9.05
N LEU A 407 -24.58 22.32 9.16
CA LEU A 407 -23.88 22.76 10.36
C LEU A 407 -24.08 24.26 10.60
N LEU A 408 -23.93 25.08 9.57
CA LEU A 408 -24.04 26.53 9.67
C LEU A 408 -25.44 26.96 10.12
N VAL A 409 -26.48 26.37 9.51
CA VAL A 409 -27.88 26.64 9.87
C VAL A 409 -28.18 26.22 11.31
N LEU A 410 -27.75 25.00 11.70
CA LEU A 410 -27.89 24.52 13.08
C LEU A 410 -27.22 25.45 14.10
N MET A 411 -25.99 25.88 13.82
CA MET A 411 -25.23 26.75 14.71
C MET A 411 -25.80 28.17 14.79
N GLU A 412 -26.40 28.67 13.71
CA GLU A 412 -27.03 29.99 13.68
C GLU A 412 -28.33 30.01 14.50
N ALA A 413 -29.19 28.99 14.34
CA ALA A 413 -30.37 28.81 15.19
C ALA A 413 -29.98 28.74 16.69
N ALA A 414 -28.90 28.02 17.00
CA ALA A 414 -28.37 27.93 18.36
C ALA A 414 -27.85 29.28 18.89
N ARG A 415 -27.18 30.10 18.08
CA ARG A 415 -26.74 31.45 18.48
C ARG A 415 -27.91 32.38 18.77
N ASN A 416 -29.00 32.23 18.04
CA ASN A 416 -30.23 33.01 18.24
C ASN A 416 -31.02 32.56 19.47
N GLY A 417 -30.68 31.41 20.06
CA GLY A 417 -31.38 30.88 21.23
C GLY A 417 -32.71 30.19 20.89
N ASN A 418 -32.91 29.81 19.63
CA ASN A 418 -34.14 29.18 19.15
C ASN A 418 -34.08 27.67 19.34
N GLU A 419 -34.37 27.19 20.56
CA GLU A 419 -34.28 25.74 20.90
C GLU A 419 -35.09 24.85 19.94
N LYS A 420 -36.29 25.28 19.55
CA LYS A 420 -37.16 24.54 18.63
C LYS A 420 -36.54 24.39 17.23
N GLU A 421 -36.00 25.47 16.67
CA GLU A 421 -35.31 25.41 15.36
C GLU A 421 -34.06 24.54 15.43
N VAL A 422 -33.34 24.54 16.56
CA VAL A 422 -32.19 23.66 16.77
C VAL A 422 -32.60 22.18 16.76
N GLU A 423 -33.74 21.82 17.35
CA GLU A 423 -34.27 20.45 17.28
C GLU A 423 -34.63 20.04 15.85
N GLU A 424 -35.28 20.93 15.09
CA GLU A 424 -35.66 20.69 13.69
C GLU A 424 -34.40 20.54 12.80
N TYR A 425 -33.43 21.46 12.91
CA TYR A 425 -32.19 21.40 12.13
C TYR A 425 -31.24 20.29 12.60
N ALA A 426 -31.34 19.81 13.84
CA ALA A 426 -30.57 18.65 14.30
C ALA A 426 -30.96 17.37 13.55
N LEU A 427 -32.24 17.21 13.17
CA LEU A 427 -32.69 16.09 12.34
C LEU A 427 -32.07 16.16 10.94
N VAL A 428 -32.13 17.33 10.30
CA VAL A 428 -31.51 17.57 8.98
C VAL A 428 -30.01 17.33 9.01
N PHE A 429 -29.33 17.82 10.05
CA PHE A 429 -27.90 17.59 10.25
C PHE A 429 -27.56 16.11 10.44
N THR A 430 -28.39 15.36 11.18
CA THR A 430 -28.21 13.92 11.39
C THR A 430 -28.42 13.14 10.11
N GLU A 431 -29.45 13.47 9.34
CA GLU A 431 -29.72 12.85 8.04
C GLU A 431 -28.57 13.09 7.07
N HIS A 432 -28.05 14.31 7.01
CA HIS A 432 -26.87 14.64 6.21
C HIS A 432 -25.63 13.86 6.67
N ALA A 433 -25.38 13.76 7.98
CA ALA A 433 -24.28 12.97 8.54
C ALA A 433 -24.37 11.50 8.12
N ASN A 434 -25.57 10.91 8.21
CA ASN A 434 -25.81 9.53 7.81
C ASN A 434 -25.58 9.34 6.30
N LYS A 435 -26.02 10.30 5.48
CA LYS A 435 -25.76 10.29 4.03
C LYS A 435 -24.27 10.32 3.71
N LEU A 436 -23.48 11.16 4.38
CA LEU A 436 -22.01 11.18 4.20
C LEU A 436 -21.38 9.82 4.53
N VAL A 437 -21.84 9.18 5.61
CA VAL A 437 -21.34 7.86 6.04
C VAL A 437 -21.78 6.75 5.10
N GLU A 438 -23.03 6.78 4.62
CA GLU A 438 -23.56 5.83 3.64
C GLU A 438 -22.72 5.87 2.36
N VAL A 439 -22.51 7.06 1.79
CA VAL A 439 -21.68 7.24 0.59
C VAL A 439 -20.26 6.74 0.83
N ALA A 440 -19.64 7.08 1.96
CA ALA A 440 -18.30 6.59 2.30
C ALA A 440 -18.22 5.05 2.35
N ASN A 441 -19.25 4.38 2.87
CA ASN A 441 -19.32 2.92 2.92
C ASN A 441 -19.53 2.31 1.52
N LEU A 442 -20.31 2.95 0.65
CA LEU A 442 -20.49 2.55 -0.75
C LEU A 442 -19.18 2.68 -1.54
N VAL A 443 -18.41 3.75 -1.32
CA VAL A 443 -17.08 3.88 -1.92
C VAL A 443 -16.15 2.77 -1.42
N CYS A 444 -16.19 2.46 -0.13
CA CYS A 444 -15.41 1.37 0.44
C CYS A 444 -15.74 0.01 -0.16
N SER A 445 -17.01 -0.28 -0.47
CA SER A 445 -17.42 -1.59 -0.98
C SER A 445 -16.87 -1.91 -2.37
N MET A 446 -16.59 -0.87 -3.17
CA MET A 446 -16.10 -0.97 -4.55
C MET A 446 -14.59 -0.72 -4.72
N SER A 447 -13.86 -0.47 -3.64
CA SER A 447 -12.43 -0.18 -3.71
C SER A 447 -11.57 -1.42 -3.37
N ASN A 448 -10.54 -1.66 -4.16
CA ASN A 448 -9.51 -2.67 -3.87
C ASN A 448 -8.32 -2.11 -3.06
N ASN A 449 -8.34 -0.82 -2.69
CA ASN A 449 -7.29 -0.19 -1.88
C ASN A 449 -7.56 -0.42 -0.38
N GLU A 450 -6.98 -1.48 0.20
CA GLU A 450 -7.19 -1.85 1.61
C GLU A 450 -6.85 -0.72 2.60
N ASP A 451 -5.72 -0.04 2.40
CA ASP A 451 -5.25 1.04 3.27
C ASP A 451 -6.18 2.26 3.19
N GLY A 452 -6.62 2.61 1.98
CA GLY A 452 -7.57 3.69 1.76
C GLY A 452 -8.96 3.37 2.34
N VAL A 453 -9.47 2.15 2.14
CA VAL A 453 -10.74 1.67 2.73
C VAL A 453 -10.69 1.76 4.27
N LYS A 454 -9.56 1.39 4.88
CA LYS A 454 -9.37 1.53 6.33
C LYS A 454 -9.44 3.00 6.77
N MET A 455 -8.83 3.91 6.01
CA MET A 455 -8.83 5.34 6.32
C MET A 455 -10.24 5.95 6.21
N VAL A 456 -10.98 5.62 5.15
CA VAL A 456 -12.37 6.07 4.95
C VAL A 456 -13.28 5.56 6.06
N ARG A 457 -13.24 4.27 6.39
CA ARG A 457 -14.04 3.70 7.48
C ARG A 457 -13.71 4.33 8.83
N HIS A 458 -12.44 4.67 9.06
CA HIS A 458 -12.02 5.40 10.26
C HIS A 458 -12.61 6.82 10.30
N ALA A 459 -12.52 7.56 9.20
CA ALA A 459 -13.08 8.90 9.08
C ALA A 459 -14.61 8.90 9.24
N ALA A 460 -15.30 7.95 8.61
CA ALA A 460 -16.75 7.76 8.73
C ALA A 460 -17.16 7.49 10.19
N GLY A 461 -16.42 6.62 10.90
CA GLY A 461 -16.63 6.41 12.33
C GLY A 461 -16.42 7.66 13.19
N GLN A 462 -15.54 8.58 12.79
CA GLN A 462 -15.41 9.88 13.47
C GLN A 462 -16.65 10.76 13.25
N ILE A 463 -17.22 10.75 12.04
CA ILE A 463 -18.46 11.48 11.72
C ILE A 463 -19.62 10.97 12.58
N GLU A 464 -19.85 9.65 12.61
CA GLU A 464 -20.90 9.04 13.44
C GLU A 464 -20.73 9.40 14.92
N ALA A 465 -19.50 9.36 15.43
CA ALA A 465 -19.22 9.63 16.83
C ALA A 465 -19.38 11.12 17.21
N LEU A 466 -19.04 12.04 16.28
CA LEU A 466 -19.10 13.50 16.52
C LEU A 466 -20.49 14.09 16.30
N CYS A 467 -21.29 13.54 15.38
CA CYS A 467 -22.62 14.04 15.05
C CYS A 467 -23.49 14.37 16.29
N PRO A 468 -23.75 13.44 17.23
CA PRO A 468 -24.55 13.74 18.42
C PRO A 468 -23.88 14.76 19.35
N GLN A 469 -22.55 14.89 19.30
CA GLN A 469 -21.82 15.84 20.15
C GLN A 469 -21.93 17.27 19.65
N VAL A 470 -21.96 17.46 18.32
CA VAL A 470 -22.22 18.76 17.69
C VAL A 470 -23.64 19.23 18.04
N ILE A 471 -24.63 18.33 17.94
CA ILE A 471 -26.02 18.62 18.31
C ILE A 471 -26.13 19.00 19.79
N ASN A 472 -25.50 18.23 20.68
CA ASN A 472 -25.46 18.55 22.11
C ASN A 472 -24.82 19.93 22.37
N ALA A 473 -23.75 20.28 21.66
CA ALA A 473 -23.13 21.59 21.79
C ALA A 473 -24.04 22.73 21.29
N ALA A 474 -24.79 22.50 20.22
CA ALA A 474 -25.80 23.42 19.70
C ALA A 474 -26.96 23.61 20.69
N LEU A 475 -27.50 22.53 21.27
CA LEU A 475 -28.55 22.58 22.29
C LEU A 475 -28.12 23.37 23.53
N VAL A 476 -26.88 23.15 24.01
CA VAL A 476 -26.32 23.92 25.12
C VAL A 476 -26.22 25.41 24.76
N LEU A 477 -25.79 25.73 23.55
CA LEU A 477 -25.69 27.11 23.08
C LEU A 477 -27.07 27.75 22.97
N ALA A 478 -28.07 27.03 22.45
CA ALA A 478 -29.44 27.51 22.33
C ALA A 478 -30.07 27.84 23.69
N ALA A 479 -29.85 27.00 24.70
CA ALA A 479 -30.34 27.24 26.05
C ALA A 479 -29.61 28.38 26.78
N ARG A 480 -28.37 28.69 26.35
CA ARG A 480 -27.48 29.68 26.99
C ARG A 480 -26.69 30.50 25.94
N PRO A 481 -27.34 31.28 25.06
CA PRO A 481 -26.70 31.89 23.89
C PRO A 481 -25.68 32.97 24.25
N ARG A 482 -25.87 33.63 25.40
CA ARG A 482 -24.95 34.65 25.95
C ARG A 482 -23.78 34.07 26.76
N SER A 483 -23.77 32.76 27.01
CA SER A 483 -22.73 32.13 27.81
C SER A 483 -21.46 31.96 26.99
N ARG A 484 -20.39 32.67 27.35
CA ARG A 484 -19.11 32.59 26.62
C ARG A 484 -18.55 31.16 26.56
N VAL A 485 -18.65 30.41 27.65
CA VAL A 485 -18.20 29.01 27.66
C VAL A 485 -19.01 28.13 26.71
N ALA A 486 -20.31 28.41 26.52
CA ALA A 486 -21.15 27.66 25.59
C ALA A 486 -20.79 27.97 24.14
N GLN A 487 -20.54 29.24 23.82
CA GLN A 487 -20.06 29.68 22.51
C GLN A 487 -18.70 29.04 22.16
N ASP A 488 -17.75 29.05 23.11
CA ASP A 488 -16.44 28.46 22.90
C ASP A 488 -16.52 26.93 22.68
N ASN A 489 -17.42 26.24 23.39
CA ASN A 489 -17.64 24.80 23.23
C ASN A 489 -18.32 24.45 21.89
N ALA A 490 -19.38 25.16 21.52
CA ALA A 490 -20.02 25.00 20.21
C ALA A 490 -19.03 25.22 19.06
N GLY A 491 -18.20 26.28 19.15
CA GLY A 491 -17.14 26.53 18.19
C GLY A 491 -16.07 25.42 18.15
N ALA A 492 -15.75 24.79 19.28
CA ALA A 492 -14.80 23.68 19.34
C ALA A 492 -15.35 22.42 18.63
N PHE A 493 -16.62 22.05 18.88
CA PHE A 493 -17.25 20.91 18.21
C PHE A 493 -17.53 21.17 16.73
N ALA A 494 -17.90 22.39 16.34
CA ALA A 494 -18.06 22.77 14.93
C ALA A 494 -16.74 22.62 14.15
N ARG A 495 -15.61 23.11 14.68
CA ARG A 495 -14.29 22.91 14.06
C ARG A 495 -13.88 21.43 14.01
N ALA A 496 -14.22 20.66 15.05
CA ALA A 496 -13.93 19.23 15.08
C ALA A 496 -14.72 18.46 14.01
N TRP A 497 -15.96 18.88 13.76
CA TRP A 497 -16.80 18.36 12.67
C TRP A 497 -16.23 18.71 11.30
N GLU A 498 -15.95 19.98 11.03
CA GLU A 498 -15.37 20.42 9.76
C GLU A 498 -14.07 19.66 9.43
N ALA A 499 -13.21 19.47 10.43
CA ALA A 499 -11.98 18.69 10.26
C ALA A 499 -12.23 17.20 9.98
N ALA A 500 -13.26 16.61 10.60
CA ALA A 500 -13.62 15.22 10.35
C ALA A 500 -14.26 15.03 8.96
N VAL A 501 -15.08 15.98 8.52
CA VAL A 501 -15.66 15.98 7.17
C VAL A 501 -14.57 16.11 6.13
N ARG A 502 -13.61 17.04 6.30
CA ARG A 502 -12.44 17.16 5.40
C ARG A 502 -11.64 15.86 5.34
N LEU A 503 -11.34 15.26 6.49
CA LEU A 503 -10.64 13.97 6.51
C LEU A 503 -11.41 12.88 5.75
N LEU A 504 -12.74 12.85 5.87
CA LEU A 504 -13.58 11.89 5.15
C LEU A 504 -13.56 12.16 3.64
N THR A 505 -13.70 13.41 3.22
CA THR A 505 -13.69 13.77 1.79
C THR A 505 -12.34 13.45 1.15
N ASP A 506 -11.23 13.80 1.82
CA ASP A 506 -9.88 13.55 1.32
C ASP A 506 -9.62 12.04 1.20
N ALA A 507 -9.99 11.26 2.22
CA ALA A 507 -9.82 9.81 2.20
C ALA A 507 -10.69 9.11 1.14
N VAL A 508 -11.90 9.63 0.87
CA VAL A 508 -12.78 9.10 -0.19
C VAL A 508 -12.21 9.45 -1.57
N ASP A 509 -11.66 10.63 -1.74
CA ASP A 509 -11.01 11.05 -2.97
C ASP A 509 -9.78 10.18 -3.27
N ASP A 510 -8.99 9.81 -2.25
CA ASP A 510 -7.82 8.92 -2.40
C ASP A 510 -8.15 7.50 -2.89
N ILE A 511 -9.38 7.01 -2.67
CA ILE A 511 -9.82 5.68 -3.14
C ILE A 511 -10.72 5.74 -4.38
N THR A 512 -11.11 6.93 -4.80
CA THR A 512 -11.91 7.16 -6.01
C THR A 512 -10.96 7.45 -7.16
N THR A 513 -11.15 6.76 -8.30
CA THR A 513 -10.28 7.01 -9.47
C THR A 513 -10.59 8.40 -10.06
N ILE A 514 -9.53 9.15 -10.40
CA ILE A 514 -9.70 10.46 -11.05
C ILE A 514 -10.46 10.34 -12.39
N ASP A 515 -10.30 9.22 -13.09
CA ASP A 515 -10.92 8.99 -14.40
C ASP A 515 -12.45 8.86 -14.25
N ASP A 516 -12.93 8.02 -13.31
CA ASP A 516 -14.37 7.89 -13.03
C ASP A 516 -14.93 9.21 -12.48
N PHE A 517 -14.19 9.90 -11.60
CA PHE A 517 -14.56 11.20 -11.04
C PHE A 517 -14.76 12.28 -12.12
N LEU A 518 -13.83 12.41 -13.06
CA LEU A 518 -13.92 13.41 -14.14
C LEU A 518 -15.03 13.07 -15.13
N ALA A 519 -15.21 11.79 -15.47
CA ALA A 519 -16.28 11.34 -16.35
C ALA A 519 -17.66 11.68 -15.80
N VAL A 520 -17.90 11.41 -14.51
CA VAL A 520 -19.16 11.75 -13.85
C VAL A 520 -19.31 13.26 -13.68
N SER A 521 -18.25 13.96 -13.30
CA SER A 521 -18.30 15.41 -13.10
C SER A 521 -18.61 16.16 -14.40
N GLU A 522 -18.06 15.73 -15.55
CA GLU A 522 -18.41 16.26 -16.87
C GLU A 522 -19.91 16.11 -17.16
N ASN A 523 -20.47 14.92 -16.95
CA ASN A 523 -21.90 14.64 -17.17
C ASN A 523 -22.80 15.47 -16.23
N HIS A 524 -22.43 15.58 -14.95
CA HIS A 524 -23.19 16.37 -13.99
C HIS A 524 -23.15 17.87 -14.31
N ILE A 525 -22.00 18.39 -14.75
CA ILE A 525 -21.89 19.78 -15.19
C ILE A 525 -22.77 20.02 -16.42
N LEU A 526 -22.81 19.09 -17.39
CA LEU A 526 -23.68 19.21 -18.55
C LEU A 526 -25.16 19.27 -18.15
N GLU A 527 -25.59 18.38 -17.25
CA GLU A 527 -26.95 18.36 -16.74
C GLU A 527 -27.29 19.64 -15.97
N ASP A 528 -26.42 20.08 -15.07
CA ASP A 528 -26.62 21.29 -14.28
C ASP A 528 -26.66 22.54 -15.17
N VAL A 529 -25.82 22.60 -16.21
CA VAL A 529 -25.85 23.67 -17.24
C VAL A 529 -27.18 23.67 -17.98
N ASN A 530 -27.67 22.51 -18.42
CA ASN A 530 -28.98 22.40 -19.07
C ASN A 530 -30.11 22.87 -18.15
N LYS A 531 -30.12 22.45 -16.88
CA LYS A 531 -31.11 22.91 -15.89
C LYS A 531 -31.02 24.41 -15.63
N CYS A 532 -29.81 24.96 -15.59
CA CYS A 532 -29.56 26.38 -15.41
C CYS A 532 -30.12 27.21 -16.57
N VAL A 533 -29.94 26.73 -17.81
CA VAL A 533 -30.52 27.36 -19.01
C VAL A 533 -32.05 27.25 -19.03
N VAL A 534 -32.61 26.11 -18.64
CA VAL A 534 -34.07 25.94 -18.52
C VAL A 534 -34.64 26.89 -17.46
N ALA A 535 -34.02 27.00 -16.29
CA ALA A 535 -34.45 27.92 -15.23
C ALA A 535 -34.44 29.39 -15.70
N LEU A 536 -33.46 29.78 -16.53
CA LEU A 536 -33.44 31.10 -17.17
C LEU A 536 -34.65 31.29 -18.11
N GLN A 537 -34.93 30.31 -18.97
CA GLN A 537 -36.04 30.35 -19.93
C GLN A 537 -37.41 30.35 -19.25
N GLU A 538 -37.53 29.65 -18.13
CA GLU A 538 -38.73 29.61 -17.29
C GLU A 538 -38.87 30.85 -16.38
N ALA A 539 -37.88 31.75 -16.39
CA ALA A 539 -37.80 32.94 -15.56
C ALA A 539 -37.90 32.64 -14.04
N ASP A 540 -37.28 31.54 -13.59
CA ASP A 540 -37.21 31.12 -12.19
C ASP A 540 -35.85 31.49 -11.58
N PRO A 541 -35.74 32.63 -10.87
CA PRO A 541 -34.47 33.08 -10.28
C PRO A 541 -33.97 32.17 -9.16
N ASP A 542 -34.86 31.52 -8.41
CA ASP A 542 -34.48 30.66 -7.28
C ASP A 542 -33.83 29.36 -7.79
N SER A 543 -34.43 28.76 -8.82
CA SER A 543 -33.84 27.59 -9.47
C SER A 543 -32.54 27.94 -10.19
N LEU A 544 -32.47 29.09 -10.88
CA LEU A 544 -31.27 29.57 -11.55
C LEU A 544 -30.09 29.74 -10.58
N GLU A 545 -30.32 30.38 -9.43
CA GLU A 545 -29.28 30.59 -8.41
C GLU A 545 -28.81 29.25 -7.80
N ARG A 546 -29.74 28.33 -7.55
CA ARG A 546 -29.44 26.99 -7.03
C ARG A 546 -28.61 26.17 -8.01
N THR A 547 -29.01 26.11 -9.28
CA THR A 547 -28.26 25.36 -10.32
C THR A 547 -26.90 25.99 -10.58
N ALA A 548 -26.81 27.32 -10.59
CA ALA A 548 -25.52 28.01 -10.71
C ALA A 548 -24.61 27.76 -9.49
N GLY A 549 -25.17 27.66 -8.28
CA GLY A 549 -24.48 27.21 -7.08
C GLY A 549 -23.86 25.82 -7.26
N ALA A 550 -24.64 24.86 -7.75
CA ALA A 550 -24.17 23.50 -8.01
C ALA A 550 -23.04 23.45 -9.04
N ILE A 551 -23.17 24.18 -10.16
CA ILE A 551 -22.13 24.30 -11.19
C ILE A 551 -20.83 24.85 -10.58
N ARG A 552 -20.93 25.94 -9.79
CA ARG A 552 -19.76 26.54 -9.11
C ARG A 552 -19.09 25.56 -8.16
N GLY A 553 -19.87 24.86 -7.34
CA GLY A 553 -19.35 23.87 -6.39
C GLY A 553 -18.63 22.72 -7.10
N ARG A 554 -19.22 22.16 -8.16
CA ARG A 554 -18.64 21.04 -8.91
C ARG A 554 -17.40 21.46 -9.68
N ALA A 555 -17.42 22.60 -10.36
CA ALA A 555 -16.24 23.12 -11.06
C ALA A 555 -15.07 23.38 -10.09
N HIS A 556 -15.36 23.95 -8.92
CA HIS A 556 -14.35 24.12 -7.87
C HIS A 556 -13.79 22.78 -7.38
N ARG A 557 -14.66 21.77 -7.16
CA ARG A 557 -14.23 20.44 -6.73
C ARG A 557 -13.38 19.74 -7.79
N VAL A 558 -13.74 19.83 -9.07
CA VAL A 558 -12.92 19.36 -10.20
C VAL A 558 -11.52 19.99 -10.15
N CYS A 559 -11.43 21.32 -10.05
CA CYS A 559 -10.15 22.00 -9.94
C CYS A 559 -9.31 21.51 -8.74
N SER A 560 -9.95 21.32 -7.58
CA SER A 560 -9.27 20.88 -6.35
C SER A 560 -8.72 19.45 -6.48
N VAL A 561 -9.56 18.50 -6.88
CA VAL A 561 -9.20 17.08 -6.99
C VAL A 561 -8.11 16.90 -8.04
N VAL A 562 -8.23 17.56 -9.21
CA VAL A 562 -7.22 17.46 -10.27
C VAL A 562 -5.89 18.09 -9.83
N THR A 563 -5.92 19.23 -9.13
CA THR A 563 -4.68 19.86 -8.64
C THR A 563 -3.96 18.96 -7.64
N GLN A 564 -4.71 18.39 -6.68
CA GLN A 564 -4.16 17.47 -5.69
C GLN A 564 -3.62 16.20 -6.32
N GLU A 565 -4.30 15.65 -7.34
CA GLU A 565 -3.79 14.48 -8.05
C GLU A 565 -2.51 14.81 -8.83
N MET A 566 -2.39 16.01 -9.39
CA MET A 566 -1.15 16.43 -10.08
C MET A 566 0.05 16.56 -9.13
N ASP A 567 -0.16 16.78 -7.83
CA ASP A 567 0.93 16.80 -6.83
C ASP A 567 1.57 15.41 -6.62
N ASN A 568 0.88 14.33 -7.02
CA ASN A 568 1.41 12.96 -6.98
C ASN A 568 2.45 12.70 -8.08
N TYR A 569 2.57 13.59 -9.07
CA TYR A 569 3.47 13.46 -10.21
C TYR A 569 4.67 14.41 -10.12
N GLU A 570 5.82 14.01 -10.66
CA GLU A 570 6.96 14.92 -10.79
C GLU A 570 6.62 16.03 -11.82
N PRO A 571 6.92 17.32 -11.53
CA PRO A 571 6.60 18.41 -12.43
C PRO A 571 7.16 18.20 -13.85
N CYS A 572 6.27 18.14 -14.85
CA CYS A 572 6.62 17.89 -16.25
C CYS A 572 5.62 18.56 -17.21
N ILE A 573 5.76 18.30 -18.52
CA ILE A 573 4.87 18.88 -19.55
C ILE A 573 3.40 18.46 -19.33
N TYR A 574 3.18 17.20 -18.94
CA TYR A 574 1.86 16.68 -18.62
C TYR A 574 1.21 17.45 -17.46
N THR A 575 1.87 17.53 -16.30
CA THR A 575 1.30 18.23 -15.13
C THR A 575 1.11 19.71 -15.42
N LYS A 576 2.01 20.35 -16.18
CA LYS A 576 1.85 21.73 -16.61
C LYS A 576 0.60 21.93 -17.48
N ARG A 577 0.37 21.08 -18.48
CA ARG A 577 -0.80 21.17 -19.38
C ARG A 577 -2.11 21.01 -18.62
N VAL A 578 -2.19 20.03 -17.71
CA VAL A 578 -3.37 19.81 -16.86
C VAL A 578 -3.63 21.03 -15.97
N LEU A 579 -2.60 21.55 -15.30
CA LEU A 579 -2.74 22.70 -14.40
C LEU A 579 -3.07 24.01 -15.15
N GLU A 580 -2.64 24.16 -16.41
CA GLU A 580 -3.06 25.26 -17.29
C GLU A 580 -4.57 25.19 -17.58
N ALA A 581 -5.09 24.00 -17.94
CA ALA A 581 -6.53 23.81 -18.17
C ALA A 581 -7.35 24.10 -16.89
N VAL A 582 -6.88 23.64 -15.73
CA VAL A 582 -7.49 23.94 -14.41
C VAL A 582 -7.51 25.45 -14.13
N THR A 583 -6.41 26.14 -14.43
CA THR A 583 -6.30 27.60 -14.24
C THR A 583 -7.29 28.35 -15.15
N VAL A 584 -7.48 27.91 -16.39
CA VAL A 584 -8.46 28.50 -17.31
C VAL A 584 -9.89 28.34 -16.79
N LEU A 585 -10.28 27.14 -16.33
CA LEU A 585 -11.59 26.92 -15.74
C LEU A 585 -11.81 27.84 -14.53
N ARG A 586 -10.88 27.79 -13.56
CA ARG A 586 -11.00 28.51 -12.28
C ARG A 586 -11.00 30.03 -12.44
N ASP A 587 -10.04 30.58 -13.18
CA ASP A 587 -9.74 32.01 -13.13
C ASP A 587 -10.44 32.79 -14.26
N GLN A 588 -10.77 32.13 -15.37
CA GLN A 588 -11.36 32.79 -16.55
C GLN A 588 -12.83 32.39 -16.77
N VAL A 589 -13.10 31.09 -16.90
CA VAL A 589 -14.43 30.59 -17.30
C VAL A 589 -15.45 30.78 -16.18
N MET A 590 -15.12 30.36 -14.95
CA MET A 590 -16.03 30.50 -13.81
C MET A 590 -16.31 31.96 -13.45
N SER A 591 -15.35 32.85 -13.64
CA SER A 591 -15.54 34.31 -13.46
C SER A 591 -16.56 34.86 -14.46
N LYS A 592 -16.43 34.50 -15.75
CA LYS A 592 -17.40 34.90 -16.79
C LYS A 592 -18.80 34.35 -16.48
N PHE A 593 -18.91 33.07 -16.15
CA PHE A 593 -20.18 32.43 -15.80
C PHE A 593 -20.85 33.12 -14.60
N ALA A 594 -20.11 33.38 -13.52
CA ALA A 594 -20.64 34.05 -12.34
C ALA A 594 -21.23 35.44 -12.66
N VAL A 595 -20.51 36.25 -13.44
CA VAL A 595 -21.01 37.58 -13.87
C VAL A 595 -22.32 37.46 -14.66
N ARG A 596 -22.47 36.44 -15.50
CA ARG A 596 -23.71 36.22 -16.28
C ARG A 596 -24.87 35.74 -15.42
N VAL A 597 -24.60 34.87 -14.44
CA VAL A 597 -25.60 34.45 -13.45
C VAL A 597 -26.09 35.63 -12.64
N ASP A 598 -25.20 36.48 -12.12
CA ASP A 598 -25.59 37.63 -11.31
C ASP A 598 -26.44 38.64 -12.13
N ALA A 599 -26.07 38.85 -13.40
CA ALA A 599 -26.84 39.69 -14.32
C ALA A 599 -28.23 39.10 -14.60
N ALA A 600 -28.31 37.79 -14.82
CA ALA A 600 -29.56 37.06 -15.07
C ALA A 600 -30.51 37.10 -13.86
N VAL A 601 -30.02 36.77 -12.66
CA VAL A 601 -30.79 36.82 -11.42
C VAL A 601 -31.27 38.25 -11.15
N SER A 602 -30.41 39.25 -11.33
CA SER A 602 -30.78 40.66 -11.12
C SER A 602 -31.87 41.15 -12.08
N ALA A 603 -31.80 40.75 -13.35
CA ALA A 603 -32.79 41.13 -14.35
C ALA A 603 -34.15 40.45 -14.12
N LEU A 604 -34.15 39.17 -13.71
CA LEU A 604 -35.35 38.43 -13.35
C LEU A 604 -36.00 38.97 -12.05
N GLY A 605 -35.21 39.31 -11.04
CA GLY A 605 -35.69 39.89 -9.78
C GLY A 605 -36.20 41.33 -9.89
N GLY A 606 -35.76 42.08 -10.91
CA GLY A 606 -36.11 43.49 -11.13
C GLY A 606 -37.43 43.75 -11.88
N GLY A 607 -38.12 42.71 -12.36
CA GLY A 607 -39.40 42.82 -13.07
C GLY A 607 -39.32 43.44 -14.48
N ALA A 608 -38.12 43.76 -14.96
CA ALA A 608 -37.87 44.22 -16.33
C ALA A 608 -37.15 43.11 -17.10
N GLY A 609 -37.90 42.15 -17.66
CA GLY A 609 -37.38 41.11 -18.55
C GLY A 609 -36.83 41.64 -19.90
N ALA A 610 -36.47 42.92 -20.00
CA ALA A 610 -36.01 43.56 -21.21
C ALA A 610 -34.51 43.89 -21.08
N GLY A 611 -33.66 42.98 -21.57
CA GLY A 611 -32.21 43.23 -21.69
C GLY A 611 -31.31 42.02 -21.46
N LEU A 612 -31.84 40.84 -21.17
CA LEU A 612 -31.02 39.63 -21.03
C LEU A 612 -30.62 39.08 -22.40
N ASP A 613 -29.31 39.04 -22.64
CA ASP A 613 -28.75 38.31 -23.77
C ASP A 613 -28.67 36.83 -23.41
N GLU A 614 -29.76 36.10 -23.67
CA GLU A 614 -29.85 34.66 -23.41
C GLU A 614 -28.76 33.87 -24.15
N ASN A 615 -28.37 34.29 -25.36
CA ASN A 615 -27.33 33.60 -26.12
C ASN A 615 -25.98 33.71 -25.42
N ASP A 616 -25.65 34.90 -24.92
CA ASP A 616 -24.40 35.15 -24.20
C ASP A 616 -24.36 34.41 -22.84
N PHE A 617 -25.52 34.23 -22.19
CA PHE A 617 -25.64 33.36 -21.00
C PHE A 617 -25.43 31.88 -21.34
N ILE A 618 -26.07 31.40 -22.41
CA ILE A 618 -25.94 30.00 -22.89
C ILE A 618 -24.48 29.72 -23.27
N ASP A 619 -23.82 30.65 -23.98
CA ASP A 619 -22.41 30.55 -24.34
C ASP A 619 -21.51 30.51 -23.11
N ALA A 620 -21.75 31.40 -22.12
CA ALA A 620 -20.99 31.38 -20.87
C ALA A 620 -21.18 30.07 -20.08
N SER A 621 -22.38 29.48 -20.11
CA SER A 621 -22.68 28.22 -19.44
C SER A 621 -22.05 27.03 -20.16
N ARG A 622 -22.07 27.02 -21.49
CA ARG A 622 -21.41 26.01 -22.33
C ARG A 622 -19.89 26.00 -22.12
N LEU A 623 -19.28 27.17 -21.98
CA LEU A 623 -17.84 27.27 -21.70
C LEU A 623 -17.42 26.54 -20.42
N VAL A 624 -18.30 26.45 -19.41
CA VAL A 624 -18.01 25.68 -18.18
C VAL A 624 -17.87 24.20 -18.49
N TYR A 625 -18.82 23.64 -19.24
CA TYR A 625 -18.78 22.25 -19.70
C TYR A 625 -17.54 21.98 -20.56
N ASP A 626 -17.29 22.82 -21.57
CA ASP A 626 -16.14 22.66 -22.48
C ASP A 626 -14.80 22.71 -21.72
N ALA A 627 -14.68 23.56 -20.71
CA ALA A 627 -13.47 23.66 -19.88
C ALA A 627 -13.26 22.44 -18.96
N VAL A 628 -14.33 21.90 -18.36
CA VAL A 628 -14.25 20.65 -17.58
C VAL A 628 -13.86 19.48 -18.48
N ARG A 629 -14.44 19.42 -19.69
CA ARG A 629 -14.12 18.42 -20.71
C ARG A 629 -12.66 18.50 -21.16
N GLU A 630 -12.12 19.71 -21.34
CA GLU A 630 -10.70 19.90 -21.68
C GLU A 630 -9.76 19.45 -20.55
N ILE A 631 -10.11 19.72 -19.28
CA ILE A 631 -9.35 19.18 -18.13
C ILE A 631 -9.32 17.66 -18.17
N ARG A 632 -10.48 17.03 -18.39
CA ARG A 632 -10.57 15.57 -18.51
C ARG A 632 -9.71 15.04 -19.64
N ARG A 633 -9.80 15.63 -20.84
CA ARG A 633 -8.95 15.26 -21.99
C ARG A 633 -7.47 15.39 -21.65
N ALA A 634 -7.06 16.50 -21.02
CA ALA A 634 -5.68 16.72 -20.61
C ALA A 634 -5.19 15.67 -19.60
N VAL A 635 -6.04 15.23 -18.66
CA VAL A 635 -5.71 14.18 -17.68
C VAL A 635 -5.57 12.81 -18.36
N LEU A 636 -6.49 12.48 -19.28
CA LEU A 636 -6.53 11.18 -19.98
C LEU A 636 -5.40 10.98 -21.00
N MET A 637 -4.69 12.04 -21.42
CA MET A 637 -3.54 11.96 -22.35
C MET A 637 -2.35 11.14 -21.85
N ASN A 638 -2.36 10.71 -20.58
CA ASN A 638 -1.33 9.86 -19.97
C ASN A 638 -1.86 8.44 -19.64
N ARG A 639 -3.03 8.06 -20.18
CA ARG A 639 -3.70 6.76 -19.96
C ARG A 639 -3.60 5.88 -21.22
N ASP A 640 -3.53 4.56 -21.01
CA ASP A 640 -3.49 3.56 -22.09
C ASP A 640 -4.89 3.38 -22.70
N GLU A 641 -5.01 3.15 -24.03
CA GLU A 641 -6.31 2.97 -24.71
C GLU A 641 -7.18 1.82 -24.14
N GLU A 642 -6.55 0.80 -23.53
CA GLU A 642 -7.26 -0.32 -22.90
C GLU A 642 -7.92 0.05 -21.55
N ASP A 643 -7.44 1.12 -20.90
CA ASP A 643 -7.98 1.64 -19.63
C ASP A 643 -9.07 2.71 -19.86
N LEU A 644 -9.24 3.17 -21.10
CA LEU A 644 -10.23 4.17 -21.48
C LEU A 644 -11.60 3.54 -21.74
N ASP A 645 -12.63 4.29 -21.36
CA ASP A 645 -14.00 3.98 -21.69
C ASP A 645 -14.21 4.01 -23.22
N PRO A 646 -14.95 3.07 -23.84
CA PRO A 646 -15.33 3.17 -25.25
C PRO A 646 -16.05 4.49 -25.61
N GLU A 647 -16.67 5.15 -24.63
CA GLU A 647 -17.32 6.46 -24.78
C GLU A 647 -16.34 7.65 -24.75
N ASP A 648 -15.06 7.43 -24.37
CA ASP A 648 -14.07 8.49 -24.12
C ASP A 648 -13.06 8.68 -25.26
N VAL A 649 -13.11 7.81 -26.27
CA VAL A 649 -12.20 7.82 -27.41
C VAL A 649 -12.74 8.76 -28.51
N GLU A 650 -12.58 10.06 -28.31
CA GLU A 650 -12.61 11.05 -29.41
C GLU A 650 -11.18 11.51 -29.71
N LEU A 651 -10.55 10.90 -30.72
CA LEU A 651 -9.25 11.30 -31.27
C LEU A 651 -9.39 12.62 -32.04
N ASP A 652 -8.72 13.68 -31.58
CA ASP A 652 -8.49 14.90 -32.36
C ASP A 652 -6.99 15.01 -32.70
N GLU A 653 -6.67 14.91 -33.99
CA GLU A 653 -5.33 14.65 -34.57
C GLU A 653 -4.40 15.86 -34.65
N HIS A 654 -4.54 16.86 -33.79
CA HIS A 654 -3.68 18.05 -33.85
C HIS A 654 -2.84 18.18 -32.56
N TYR A 655 -1.54 18.47 -32.73
CA TYR A 655 -0.57 18.88 -31.69
C TYR A 655 0.34 17.81 -31.07
N THR A 656 1.28 17.26 -31.86
CA THR A 656 2.62 16.95 -31.34
C THR A 656 3.71 17.23 -32.39
N LEU A 657 4.31 18.42 -32.36
CA LEU A 657 5.63 18.66 -32.94
C LEU A 657 6.44 19.54 -31.99
N GLU A 658 7.75 19.29 -31.96
CA GLU A 658 8.80 20.05 -31.25
C GLU A 658 9.21 19.58 -29.85
N THR A 659 10.11 18.58 -29.80
CA THR A 659 11.45 18.73 -29.16
C THR A 659 12.31 17.47 -29.36
N ARG A 660 13.20 17.47 -30.37
CA ARG A 660 14.30 16.50 -30.49
C ARG A 660 15.64 17.21 -30.26
N SER A 661 16.39 16.76 -29.25
CA SER A 661 17.79 17.13 -29.04
C SER A 661 18.72 16.00 -29.49
N LYS A 662 19.75 16.35 -30.26
CA LYS A 662 20.68 15.44 -30.96
C LYS A 662 21.84 15.02 -30.06
N SER A 663 22.17 13.73 -30.00
CA SER A 663 23.53 13.27 -29.70
C SER A 663 23.74 11.77 -29.96
N SER A 664 24.85 11.50 -30.66
CA SER A 664 25.62 10.25 -30.74
C SER A 664 25.35 9.31 -31.92
N ALA A 665 26.36 9.28 -32.79
CA ALA A 665 26.57 8.36 -33.89
C ALA A 665 27.69 7.36 -33.58
N HIS A 666 27.74 6.31 -34.40
CA HIS A 666 28.84 5.38 -34.70
C HIS A 666 29.07 4.14 -33.80
N THR A 667 28.73 2.97 -34.36
CA THR A 667 29.71 1.96 -34.85
C THR A 667 29.00 1.00 -35.82
N GLY A 668 29.50 0.85 -37.04
CA GLY A 668 29.05 -0.12 -38.04
C GLY A 668 29.87 -1.41 -38.03
N GLU A 669 29.26 -2.51 -38.46
CA GLU A 669 29.77 -3.42 -39.51
C GLU A 669 28.84 -4.64 -39.68
N HIS A 670 28.54 -4.93 -40.95
CA HIS A 670 27.79 -6.08 -41.52
C HIS A 670 26.42 -6.39 -40.91
N GLY A 671 25.46 -5.48 -41.12
CA GLY A 671 24.03 -5.79 -40.96
C GLY A 671 23.43 -6.21 -42.29
N VAL A 672 22.79 -7.38 -42.34
CA VAL A 672 21.78 -7.67 -43.35
C VAL A 672 20.68 -6.63 -43.13
N ASP A 673 20.40 -5.81 -44.13
CA ASP A 673 19.36 -4.79 -44.04
C ASP A 673 17.99 -5.51 -44.02
N GLU A 674 17.38 -5.58 -42.84
CA GLU A 674 16.08 -6.23 -42.65
C GLU A 674 14.92 -5.34 -43.16
N TYR A 675 15.19 -4.05 -43.41
CA TYR A 675 14.23 -3.05 -43.88
C TYR A 675 14.83 -2.20 -45.03
N PRO A 676 15.13 -2.81 -46.20
CA PRO A 676 15.87 -2.15 -47.29
C PRO A 676 15.15 -0.94 -47.89
N ASP A 677 13.84 -0.83 -47.71
CA ASP A 677 13.00 0.25 -48.23
C ASP A 677 12.79 1.40 -47.21
N ILE A 678 13.43 1.34 -46.03
CA ILE A 678 13.21 2.28 -44.92
C ILE A 678 14.51 2.98 -44.51
N SER A 679 14.65 4.26 -44.87
CA SER A 679 15.82 5.07 -44.48
C SER A 679 15.88 5.33 -42.98
N GLY A 680 16.95 4.89 -42.30
CA GLY A 680 17.26 5.24 -40.90
C GLY A 680 17.17 4.09 -39.87
N ILE A 681 16.79 2.88 -40.30
CA ILE A 681 16.82 1.63 -39.51
C ILE A 681 17.39 0.54 -40.42
N THR A 682 18.41 -0.19 -39.97
CA THR A 682 19.02 -1.28 -40.78
C THR A 682 18.73 -2.68 -40.24
N ASN A 683 18.23 -2.80 -39.00
CA ASN A 683 17.98 -4.08 -38.36
C ASN A 683 16.91 -3.98 -37.27
N ALA A 684 16.26 -5.10 -36.95
CA ALA A 684 15.16 -5.13 -35.97
C ALA A 684 15.54 -4.59 -34.58
N ARG A 685 16.79 -4.76 -34.12
CA ARG A 685 17.25 -4.16 -32.85
C ARG A 685 17.26 -2.62 -32.91
N GLU A 686 17.60 -2.03 -34.05
CA GLU A 686 17.51 -0.59 -34.25
C GLU A 686 16.07 -0.10 -34.27
N ALA A 687 15.14 -0.88 -34.85
CA ALA A 687 13.71 -0.60 -34.75
C ALA A 687 13.25 -0.54 -33.27
N MET A 688 13.67 -1.49 -32.43
CA MET A 688 13.37 -1.46 -30.99
C MET A 688 13.91 -0.20 -30.26
N ARG A 689 15.00 0.43 -30.75
CA ARG A 689 15.49 1.71 -30.19
C ARG A 689 14.63 2.91 -30.59
N LYS A 690 13.92 2.79 -31.71
CA LYS A 690 13.11 3.84 -32.32
C LYS A 690 11.66 3.81 -31.85
N MET A 691 11.26 2.83 -31.05
CA MET A 691 9.98 2.81 -30.34
C MET A 691 9.78 4.08 -29.51
N THR A 692 8.51 4.41 -29.23
CA THR A 692 8.13 5.55 -28.41
C THR A 692 8.69 5.43 -27.00
N GLU A 693 8.86 6.54 -26.29
CA GLU A 693 9.33 6.49 -24.90
C GLU A 693 8.32 5.80 -23.96
N GLU A 694 7.04 5.84 -24.32
CA GLU A 694 5.97 5.12 -23.64
C GLU A 694 6.15 3.59 -23.78
N ASP A 695 6.34 3.09 -25.00
CA ASP A 695 6.58 1.66 -25.27
C ASP A 695 7.83 1.16 -24.55
N LYS A 696 8.90 1.97 -24.55
CA LYS A 696 10.14 1.65 -23.83
C LYS A 696 9.91 1.53 -22.32
N ARG A 697 9.05 2.36 -21.74
CA ARG A 697 8.69 2.29 -20.32
C ARG A 697 7.94 1.00 -20.01
N LYS A 698 6.97 0.61 -20.85
CA LYS A 698 6.23 -0.66 -20.75
C LYS A 698 7.16 -1.87 -20.86
N ILE A 699 8.09 -1.86 -21.82
CA ILE A 699 9.14 -2.88 -21.97
C ILE A 699 10.03 -2.95 -20.72
N LEU A 700 10.46 -1.81 -20.17
CA LEU A 700 11.29 -1.77 -18.97
C LEU A 700 10.61 -2.38 -17.74
N GLN A 701 9.31 -2.10 -17.54
CA GLN A 701 8.54 -2.68 -16.45
C GLN A 701 8.49 -4.21 -16.54
N GLN A 702 8.22 -4.76 -17.73
CA GLN A 702 8.23 -6.21 -17.96
C GLN A 702 9.62 -6.82 -17.72
N VAL A 703 10.69 -6.12 -18.11
CA VAL A 703 12.06 -6.56 -17.86
C VAL A 703 12.40 -6.56 -16.36
N GLU A 704 11.87 -5.64 -15.56
CA GLU A 704 12.05 -5.69 -14.09
C GLU A 704 11.35 -6.90 -13.45
N LEU A 705 10.18 -7.28 -13.94
CA LEU A 705 9.51 -8.53 -13.52
C LEU A 705 10.36 -9.75 -13.88
N PHE A 706 10.93 -9.80 -15.09
CA PHE A 706 11.86 -10.85 -15.49
C PHE A 706 13.12 -10.88 -14.61
N ARG A 707 13.68 -9.72 -14.25
CA ARG A 707 14.87 -9.61 -13.39
C ARG A 707 14.64 -10.20 -11.99
N ARG A 708 13.43 -10.05 -11.44
CA ARG A 708 13.05 -10.67 -10.16
C ARG A 708 13.11 -12.20 -10.23
N GLU A 709 12.54 -12.80 -11.28
CA GLU A 709 12.63 -14.25 -11.51
C GLU A 709 14.07 -14.71 -11.75
N LYS A 710 14.86 -13.93 -12.49
CA LYS A 710 16.27 -14.19 -12.71
C LYS A 710 17.08 -14.17 -11.40
N MET A 711 16.74 -13.28 -10.46
CA MET A 711 17.39 -13.26 -9.14
C MET A 711 17.06 -14.53 -8.34
N THR A 712 15.82 -15.02 -8.40
CA THR A 712 15.42 -16.30 -7.80
C THR A 712 16.20 -17.46 -8.44
N PHE A 713 16.37 -17.44 -9.76
CA PHE A 713 17.18 -18.41 -10.50
C PHE A 713 18.65 -18.40 -10.06
N ASP A 714 19.30 -17.23 -10.04
CA ASP A 714 20.70 -17.09 -9.65
C ASP A 714 20.93 -17.62 -8.23
N ASN A 715 20.04 -17.27 -7.30
CA ASN A 715 20.14 -17.71 -5.90
C ASN A 715 20.04 -19.23 -5.77
N GLU A 716 19.24 -19.87 -6.62
CA GLU A 716 19.11 -21.34 -6.63
C GLU A 716 20.33 -22.01 -7.27
N VAL A 717 20.70 -21.55 -8.45
CA VAL A 717 21.77 -22.14 -9.26
C VAL A 717 23.16 -21.91 -8.65
N ALA A 718 23.37 -20.79 -7.93
CA ALA A 718 24.63 -20.50 -7.24
C ALA A 718 25.01 -21.52 -6.15
N LYS A 719 24.04 -22.32 -5.67
CA LYS A 719 24.27 -23.39 -4.68
C LYS A 719 25.03 -24.57 -5.27
N TRP A 720 24.97 -24.75 -6.58
CA TRP A 720 25.40 -25.96 -7.27
C TRP A 720 26.68 -25.73 -8.07
N ASP A 721 27.59 -26.70 -7.99
CA ASP A 721 28.73 -26.81 -8.89
C ASP A 721 28.21 -27.32 -10.24
N ASP A 722 28.59 -26.63 -11.32
CA ASP A 722 28.20 -27.00 -12.69
C ASP A 722 29.11 -28.08 -13.29
N ALA A 723 30.25 -28.37 -12.66
CA ALA A 723 31.17 -29.43 -13.09
C ALA A 723 30.53 -30.82 -12.98
N GLY A 724 30.00 -31.32 -14.10
CA GLY A 724 29.36 -32.63 -14.22
C GLY A 724 27.87 -32.66 -13.86
N ASN A 725 27.19 -31.50 -13.89
CA ASN A 725 25.75 -31.40 -13.74
C ASN A 725 25.12 -30.75 -14.97
N ASP A 726 24.72 -31.58 -15.94
CA ASP A 726 24.15 -31.14 -17.22
C ASP A 726 22.84 -30.35 -17.05
N ILE A 727 22.05 -30.65 -16.01
CA ILE A 727 20.82 -29.91 -15.68
C ILE A 727 21.15 -28.46 -15.33
N ILE A 728 22.14 -28.23 -14.47
CA ILE A 728 22.58 -26.89 -14.06
C ILE A 728 23.22 -26.14 -15.24
N MET A 729 24.02 -26.83 -16.07
CA MET A 729 24.61 -26.22 -17.27
C MET A 729 23.54 -25.80 -18.28
N LEU A 730 22.56 -26.66 -18.57
CA LEU A 730 21.44 -26.35 -19.47
C LEU A 730 20.59 -25.21 -18.92
N ALA A 731 20.30 -25.21 -17.62
CA ALA A 731 19.57 -24.13 -16.95
C ALA A 731 20.30 -22.77 -17.10
N LYS A 732 21.62 -22.73 -16.84
CA LYS A 732 22.44 -21.51 -17.04
C LYS A 732 22.46 -21.07 -18.50
N HIS A 733 22.57 -22.02 -19.44
CA HIS A 733 22.57 -21.74 -20.87
C HIS A 733 21.24 -21.13 -21.33
N MET A 734 20.11 -21.71 -20.92
CA MET A 734 18.77 -21.18 -21.19
C MET A 734 18.59 -19.78 -20.58
N CYS A 735 19.07 -19.56 -19.34
CA CYS A 735 19.03 -18.24 -18.69
C CYS A 735 19.82 -17.17 -19.47
N MET A 736 21.00 -17.52 -19.98
CA MET A 736 21.82 -16.60 -20.78
C MET A 736 21.10 -16.18 -22.05
N ILE A 737 20.52 -17.13 -22.79
CA ILE A 737 19.82 -16.83 -24.04
C ILE A 737 18.55 -16.02 -23.77
N MET A 738 17.77 -16.35 -22.72
CA MET A 738 16.61 -15.56 -22.31
C MET A 738 17.00 -14.11 -21.98
N LEU A 739 18.15 -13.90 -21.33
CA LEU A 739 18.67 -12.55 -21.06
C LEU A 739 18.99 -11.79 -22.35
N GLU A 740 19.66 -12.43 -23.31
CA GLU A 740 19.96 -11.85 -24.63
C GLU A 740 18.68 -11.44 -25.38
N MET A 741 17.62 -12.26 -25.31
CA MET A 741 16.32 -11.97 -25.91
C MET A 741 15.61 -10.80 -25.21
N THR A 742 15.67 -10.70 -23.87
CA THR A 742 15.11 -9.55 -23.14
C THR A 742 15.94 -8.26 -23.29
N ASP A 743 17.22 -8.37 -23.63
CA ASP A 743 18.04 -7.20 -23.97
C ASP A 743 17.77 -6.73 -25.40
N PHE A 744 17.47 -7.64 -26.33
CA PHE A 744 17.06 -7.30 -27.69
C PHE A 744 15.83 -6.39 -27.71
N THR A 745 14.81 -6.69 -26.90
CA THR A 745 13.58 -5.87 -26.82
C THR A 745 13.85 -4.45 -26.30
N ARG A 746 14.98 -4.22 -25.63
CA ARG A 746 15.43 -2.89 -25.18
C ARG A 746 16.33 -2.20 -26.20
N GLY A 747 16.46 -2.76 -27.41
CA GLY A 747 17.36 -2.27 -28.45
C GLY A 747 18.85 -2.46 -28.12
N ARG A 748 19.21 -3.39 -27.23
CA ARG A 748 20.61 -3.64 -26.82
C ARG A 748 20.92 -5.13 -26.85
N GLY A 749 22.11 -5.53 -26.39
CA GLY A 749 22.52 -6.92 -26.43
C GLY A 749 23.02 -7.41 -27.80
N PRO A 750 23.38 -8.70 -27.89
CA PRO A 750 24.12 -9.25 -29.04
C PRO A 750 23.26 -9.58 -30.27
N LEU A 751 21.95 -9.85 -30.09
CA LEU A 751 21.02 -10.17 -31.18
C LEU A 751 20.72 -8.91 -31.98
N LYS A 752 20.82 -8.95 -33.32
CA LYS A 752 20.64 -7.76 -34.17
C LYS A 752 19.37 -7.83 -35.02
N THR A 753 19.05 -9.02 -35.53
CA THR A 753 17.95 -9.26 -36.48
C THR A 753 16.86 -10.11 -35.86
N THR A 754 15.64 -10.11 -36.43
CA THR A 754 14.58 -11.04 -36.01
C THR A 754 15.04 -12.50 -36.15
N MET A 755 15.84 -12.79 -37.19
CA MET A 755 16.40 -14.13 -37.41
C MET A 755 17.31 -14.58 -36.25
N ASP A 756 18.07 -13.66 -35.65
CA ASP A 756 18.89 -13.96 -34.46
C ASP A 756 18.01 -14.35 -33.28
N VAL A 757 16.87 -13.67 -33.10
CA VAL A 757 15.88 -13.95 -32.03
C VAL A 757 15.19 -15.30 -32.26
N ILE A 758 14.81 -15.62 -33.50
CA ILE A 758 14.26 -16.94 -33.87
C ILE A 758 15.27 -18.06 -33.59
N ASN A 759 16.55 -17.84 -33.94
CA ASN A 759 17.61 -18.80 -33.69
C ASN A 759 17.91 -18.95 -32.18
N ALA A 760 17.83 -17.86 -31.41
CA ALA A 760 17.91 -17.90 -29.95
C ALA A 760 16.76 -18.74 -29.35
N ALA A 761 15.52 -18.54 -29.81
CA ALA A 761 14.37 -19.33 -29.39
C ALA A 761 14.51 -20.83 -29.74
N LYS A 762 15.06 -21.16 -30.91
CA LYS A 762 15.39 -22.55 -31.28
C LYS A 762 16.41 -23.17 -30.32
N LYS A 763 17.49 -22.45 -30.01
CA LYS A 763 18.51 -22.90 -29.04
C LYS A 763 17.93 -23.13 -27.64
N ILE A 764 17.03 -22.25 -27.18
CA ILE A 764 16.30 -22.44 -25.92
C ILE A 764 15.47 -23.71 -25.97
N SER A 765 14.72 -23.94 -27.05
CA SER A 765 13.88 -25.14 -27.19
C SER A 765 14.73 -26.41 -27.23
N GLU A 766 15.87 -26.42 -27.92
CA GLU A 766 16.79 -27.56 -27.95
C GLU A 766 17.35 -27.86 -26.55
N ALA A 767 17.74 -26.82 -25.80
CA ALA A 767 18.19 -26.95 -24.43
C ALA A 767 17.07 -27.42 -23.49
N GLY A 768 15.84 -26.93 -23.68
CA GLY A 768 14.64 -27.33 -22.96
C GLY A 768 14.31 -28.81 -23.18
N THR A 769 14.40 -29.31 -24.41
CA THR A 769 14.20 -30.75 -24.72
C THR A 769 15.28 -31.63 -24.08
N LYS A 770 16.55 -31.18 -24.07
CA LYS A 770 17.63 -31.90 -23.37
C LYS A 770 17.42 -31.92 -21.86
N LEU A 771 16.97 -30.79 -21.29
CA LEU A 771 16.64 -30.66 -19.88
C LEU A 771 15.46 -31.55 -19.49
N ASP A 772 14.43 -31.62 -20.33
CA ASP A 772 13.28 -32.53 -20.18
C ASP A 772 13.75 -33.97 -20.13
N LYS A 773 14.54 -34.42 -21.12
CA LYS A 773 15.03 -35.79 -21.19
C LYS A 773 15.78 -36.20 -19.92
N LEU A 774 16.79 -35.42 -19.51
CA LEU A 774 17.58 -35.72 -18.31
C LEU A 774 16.74 -35.75 -17.04
N THR A 775 15.80 -34.81 -16.92
CA THR A 775 14.96 -34.70 -15.73
C THR A 775 13.86 -35.75 -15.69
N ARG A 776 13.35 -36.19 -16.85
CA ARG A 776 12.37 -37.26 -16.98
C ARG A 776 12.98 -38.61 -16.59
N GLU A 777 14.22 -38.87 -16.98
CA GLU A 777 14.99 -40.02 -16.49
C GLU A 777 15.12 -39.97 -14.94
N ILE A 778 15.27 -38.77 -14.36
CA ILE A 778 15.27 -38.60 -12.90
C ILE A 778 13.91 -38.93 -12.29
N ALA A 779 12.82 -38.46 -12.91
CA ALA A 779 11.45 -38.69 -12.47
C ALA A 779 11.06 -40.18 -12.55
N GLU A 780 11.48 -40.90 -13.58
CA GLU A 780 11.24 -42.34 -13.77
C GLU A 780 11.91 -43.18 -12.68
N GLN A 781 13.11 -42.78 -12.27
CA GLN A 781 13.86 -43.43 -11.19
C GLN A 781 13.44 -42.97 -9.79
N CYS A 782 12.55 -41.98 -9.68
CA CYS A 782 12.00 -41.49 -8.42
C CYS A 782 10.77 -42.35 -8.02
N PRO A 783 10.66 -42.82 -6.76
CA PRO A 783 9.46 -43.49 -6.31
C PRO A 783 8.24 -42.56 -6.43
N GLU A 784 7.08 -43.17 -6.68
CA GLU A 784 5.82 -42.43 -6.83
C GLU A 784 5.59 -41.54 -5.61
N SER A 785 5.56 -40.23 -5.83
CA SER A 785 5.50 -39.21 -4.79
C SER A 785 5.05 -37.87 -5.38
N SER A 786 4.57 -36.96 -4.54
CA SER A 786 4.21 -35.60 -4.96
C SER A 786 5.36 -34.91 -5.72
N THR A 787 6.61 -35.11 -5.29
CA THR A 787 7.80 -34.57 -5.98
C THR A 787 7.94 -35.04 -7.42
N LYS A 788 7.58 -36.29 -7.71
CA LYS A 788 7.60 -36.82 -9.09
C LYS A 788 6.51 -36.17 -9.94
N GLN A 789 5.32 -36.01 -9.39
CA GLN A 789 4.19 -35.34 -10.05
C GLN A 789 4.52 -33.86 -10.33
N ASP A 790 5.04 -33.13 -9.34
CA ASP A 790 5.50 -31.75 -9.47
C ASP A 790 6.58 -31.62 -10.56
N LEU A 791 7.55 -32.54 -10.56
CA LEU A 791 8.64 -32.54 -11.53
C LEU A 791 8.12 -32.72 -12.97
N LEU A 792 7.19 -33.66 -13.19
CA LEU A 792 6.58 -33.88 -14.50
C LEU A 792 5.70 -32.71 -14.95
N ALA A 793 4.98 -32.06 -14.03
CA ALA A 793 4.21 -30.86 -14.32
C ALA A 793 5.11 -29.68 -14.72
N TYR A 794 6.25 -29.49 -14.04
CA TYR A 794 7.21 -28.44 -14.42
C TYR A 794 7.85 -28.72 -15.79
N LEU A 795 8.07 -29.98 -16.14
CA LEU A 795 8.55 -30.36 -17.48
C LEU A 795 7.52 -30.01 -18.58
N GLN A 796 6.23 -30.25 -18.34
CA GLN A 796 5.17 -29.82 -19.25
C GLN A 796 5.15 -28.29 -19.42
N ARG A 797 5.35 -27.54 -18.32
CA ARG A 797 5.46 -26.08 -18.36
C ARG A 797 6.69 -25.60 -19.16
N ILE A 798 7.83 -26.27 -19.03
CA ILE A 798 9.01 -25.97 -19.87
C ILE A 798 8.69 -26.18 -21.35
N ALA A 799 8.01 -27.27 -21.71
CA ALA A 799 7.62 -27.52 -23.09
C ALA A 799 6.67 -26.44 -23.63
N LEU A 800 5.65 -26.07 -22.86
CA LEU A 800 4.70 -25.00 -23.19
C LEU A 800 5.41 -23.66 -23.41
N TYR A 801 6.25 -23.22 -22.46
CA TYR A 801 6.88 -21.91 -22.55
C TYR A 801 8.02 -21.87 -23.59
N CYS A 802 8.70 -22.99 -23.86
CA CYS A 802 9.60 -23.09 -25.01
C CYS A 802 8.85 -22.88 -26.33
N HIS A 803 7.64 -23.46 -26.46
CA HIS A 803 6.79 -23.24 -27.63
C HIS A 803 6.32 -21.79 -27.73
N GLN A 804 5.89 -21.20 -26.61
CA GLN A 804 5.47 -19.79 -26.56
C GLN A 804 6.60 -18.83 -26.97
N ILE A 805 7.85 -19.08 -26.55
CA ILE A 805 9.02 -18.29 -26.97
C ILE A 805 9.29 -18.46 -28.48
N GLN A 806 9.05 -19.64 -29.06
CA GLN A 806 9.19 -19.84 -30.51
C GLN A 806 8.11 -19.12 -31.34
N ILE A 807 6.90 -18.97 -30.80
CA ILE A 807 5.82 -18.21 -31.45
C ILE A 807 6.15 -16.71 -31.38
N THR A 808 6.40 -16.21 -30.18
CA THR A 808 6.67 -14.78 -29.93
C THR A 808 7.93 -14.28 -30.63
N SER A 809 8.96 -15.11 -30.79
CA SER A 809 10.18 -14.74 -31.54
C SER A 809 10.01 -14.62 -33.06
N LYS A 810 8.94 -15.15 -33.65
CA LYS A 810 8.67 -15.05 -35.09
C LYS A 810 7.93 -13.78 -35.47
N VAL A 811 7.34 -13.09 -34.50
CA VAL A 811 6.64 -11.83 -34.72
C VAL A 811 7.66 -10.73 -34.94
N LYS A 812 7.60 -10.10 -36.11
CA LYS A 812 8.45 -8.95 -36.46
C LYS A 812 7.78 -7.68 -35.97
N ALA A 813 8.58 -6.75 -35.46
CA ALA A 813 8.11 -5.38 -35.26
C ALA A 813 7.84 -4.77 -36.64
N ASP A 814 6.64 -4.23 -36.83
CA ASP A 814 6.31 -3.52 -38.06
C ASP A 814 6.88 -2.10 -37.99
N VAL A 815 7.40 -1.61 -39.12
CA VAL A 815 8.10 -0.34 -39.21
C VAL A 815 7.51 0.43 -40.38
N GLN A 816 6.85 1.54 -40.08
CA GLN A 816 6.19 2.38 -41.06
C GLN A 816 6.84 3.76 -41.10
N ASN A 817 6.97 4.33 -42.30
CA ASN A 817 7.45 5.69 -42.48
C ASN A 817 6.26 6.57 -42.91
N ILE A 818 5.71 7.32 -41.97
CA ILE A 818 4.58 8.23 -42.21
C ILE A 818 5.11 9.65 -42.12
N SER A 819 5.03 10.40 -43.22
CA SER A 819 5.42 11.83 -43.27
C SER A 819 6.87 12.13 -42.81
N GLY A 820 7.79 11.18 -42.95
CA GLY A 820 9.21 11.32 -42.55
C GLY A 820 9.51 10.92 -41.11
N GLU A 821 8.51 10.44 -40.35
CA GLU A 821 8.68 9.85 -39.02
C GLU A 821 8.54 8.31 -39.08
N LEU A 822 9.48 7.62 -38.42
CA LEU A 822 9.52 6.16 -38.32
C LEU A 822 8.70 5.72 -37.10
N ILE A 823 7.56 5.07 -37.34
CA ILE A 823 6.71 4.47 -36.32
C ILE A 823 7.00 2.97 -36.28
N VAL A 824 7.26 2.45 -35.08
CA VAL A 824 7.58 1.02 -34.86
C VAL A 824 6.50 0.40 -33.98
N SER A 825 5.65 -0.45 -34.55
CA SER A 825 4.62 -1.22 -33.83
C SER A 825 5.17 -2.61 -33.49
N GLY A 826 5.80 -2.71 -32.31
CA GLY A 826 6.42 -3.93 -31.82
C GLY A 826 6.18 -4.22 -30.34
N LEU A 827 5.38 -3.42 -29.66
CA LEU A 827 5.21 -3.47 -28.21
C LEU A 827 4.68 -4.83 -27.73
N ASP A 828 3.55 -5.29 -28.26
CA ASP A 828 2.91 -6.54 -27.82
C ASP A 828 3.80 -7.75 -28.08
N SER A 829 4.52 -7.73 -29.21
CA SER A 829 5.48 -8.78 -29.54
C SER A 829 6.63 -8.81 -28.53
N ALA A 830 7.13 -7.65 -28.12
CA ALA A 830 8.23 -7.51 -27.19
C ALA A 830 7.83 -7.86 -25.74
N THR A 831 6.68 -7.38 -25.27
CA THR A 831 6.14 -7.68 -23.93
C THR A 831 5.79 -9.16 -23.82
N SER A 832 5.15 -9.74 -24.83
CA SER A 832 4.86 -11.18 -24.89
C SER A 832 6.11 -12.04 -24.87
N LEU A 833 7.17 -11.62 -25.60
CA LEU A 833 8.46 -12.31 -25.59
C LEU A 833 9.12 -12.28 -24.19
N ILE A 834 9.09 -11.14 -23.50
CA ILE A 834 9.62 -10.99 -22.13
C ILE A 834 8.82 -11.84 -21.14
N GLN A 835 7.48 -11.83 -21.26
CA GLN A 835 6.59 -12.57 -20.38
C GLN A 835 6.75 -14.08 -20.57
N ALA A 836 6.91 -14.56 -21.82
CA ALA A 836 7.24 -15.95 -22.09
C ALA A 836 8.61 -16.36 -21.52
N ALA A 837 9.63 -15.49 -21.64
CA ALA A 837 10.95 -15.71 -21.04
C ALA A 837 10.92 -15.75 -19.51
N LYS A 838 10.12 -14.87 -18.86
CA LYS A 838 9.89 -14.88 -17.42
C LYS A 838 9.24 -16.18 -16.95
N ASN A 839 8.18 -16.61 -17.63
CA ASN A 839 7.48 -17.85 -17.31
C ASN A 839 8.37 -19.08 -17.47
N LEU A 840 9.17 -19.12 -18.54
CA LEU A 840 10.16 -20.18 -18.74
C LEU A 840 11.24 -20.16 -17.65
N MET A 841 11.75 -18.98 -17.25
CA MET A 841 12.73 -18.86 -16.16
C MET A 841 12.23 -19.49 -14.87
N ASN A 842 11.00 -19.15 -14.46
CA ASN A 842 10.39 -19.71 -13.25
C ASN A 842 10.23 -21.24 -13.35
N ALA A 843 9.75 -21.75 -14.50
CA ALA A 843 9.62 -23.19 -14.72
C ALA A 843 10.98 -23.90 -14.61
N VAL A 844 12.05 -23.36 -15.22
CA VAL A 844 13.41 -23.90 -15.13
C VAL A 844 13.91 -23.93 -13.69
N VAL A 845 13.68 -22.89 -12.88
CA VAL A 845 14.06 -22.88 -11.45
C VAL A 845 13.37 -23.99 -10.67
N LEU A 846 12.06 -24.12 -10.87
CA LEU A 846 11.25 -25.14 -10.18
C LEU A 846 11.70 -26.55 -10.58
N THR A 847 11.98 -26.78 -11.87
CA THR A 847 12.55 -28.03 -12.37
C THR A 847 13.89 -28.33 -11.71
N VAL A 848 14.84 -27.38 -11.65
CA VAL A 848 16.14 -27.59 -10.99
C VAL A 848 15.97 -28.00 -9.52
N LYS A 849 15.09 -27.32 -8.77
CA LYS A 849 14.80 -27.65 -7.37
C LYS A 849 14.21 -29.05 -7.21
N ALA A 850 13.18 -29.35 -7.99
CA ALA A 850 12.46 -30.62 -7.91
C ALA A 850 13.34 -31.79 -8.40
N SER A 851 14.18 -31.60 -9.42
CA SER A 851 15.17 -32.58 -9.88
C SER A 851 16.17 -32.95 -8.78
N TYR A 852 16.64 -31.97 -8.00
CA TYR A 852 17.50 -32.24 -6.84
C TYR A 852 16.76 -33.10 -5.81
N VAL A 853 15.56 -32.70 -5.39
CA VAL A 853 14.79 -33.44 -4.39
C VAL A 853 14.49 -34.86 -4.87
N ALA A 854 14.03 -35.03 -6.10
CA ALA A 854 13.79 -36.34 -6.72
C ALA A 854 15.06 -37.20 -6.73
N SER A 855 16.21 -36.63 -7.06
CA SER A 855 17.47 -37.36 -7.07
C SER A 855 17.96 -37.78 -5.68
N THR A 856 17.60 -37.09 -4.60
CA THR A 856 17.95 -37.53 -3.24
C THR A 856 17.12 -38.72 -2.77
N LYS A 857 15.96 -38.96 -3.38
CA LYS A 857 15.04 -40.05 -3.04
C LYS A 857 15.43 -41.41 -3.65
N TYR A 858 16.51 -41.48 -4.46
CA TYR A 858 16.99 -42.69 -5.14
C TYR A 858 17.37 -43.89 -4.27
N THR A 859 17.64 -43.70 -2.97
CA THR A 859 18.51 -44.62 -2.23
C THR A 859 17.82 -45.71 -1.41
N ARG A 860 16.66 -46.24 -1.83
CA ARG A 860 16.04 -47.37 -1.11
C ARG A 860 15.54 -48.57 -1.91
N GLN A 861 15.57 -48.56 -3.23
CA GLN A 861 15.28 -49.78 -4.01
C GLN A 861 16.50 -50.13 -4.86
N GLY A 862 17.02 -51.34 -4.62
CA GLY A 862 18.29 -51.80 -5.18
C GLY A 862 18.32 -51.80 -6.71
N THR A 863 19.55 -51.77 -7.23
CA THR A 863 19.95 -51.86 -8.66
C THR A 863 19.75 -50.61 -9.53
N ILE A 864 20.52 -49.54 -9.27
CA ILE A 864 20.89 -48.56 -10.31
C ILE A 864 22.39 -48.26 -10.22
N ALA A 865 23.11 -48.40 -11.34
CA ALA A 865 24.57 -48.47 -11.40
C ALA A 865 25.31 -47.11 -11.42
N SER A 866 24.61 -45.97 -11.60
CA SER A 866 25.21 -44.63 -11.54
C SER A 866 24.12 -43.54 -11.52
N PRO A 867 24.28 -42.43 -10.76
CA PRO A 867 23.33 -41.33 -10.80
C PRO A 867 23.38 -40.61 -12.16
N ILE A 868 22.21 -40.27 -12.72
CA ILE A 868 22.07 -39.56 -14.02
C ILE A 868 22.81 -38.21 -13.99
N VAL A 869 22.74 -37.51 -12.86
CA VAL A 869 23.37 -36.21 -12.65
C VAL A 869 23.98 -36.14 -11.24
N VAL A 870 25.20 -35.63 -11.11
CA VAL A 870 25.86 -35.53 -9.81
C VAL A 870 25.58 -34.16 -9.19
N TRP A 871 24.79 -34.13 -8.13
CA TRP A 871 24.53 -32.92 -7.35
C TRP A 871 25.68 -32.66 -6.39
N ARG A 872 26.59 -31.77 -6.80
CA ARG A 872 27.65 -31.24 -5.93
C ARG A 872 27.26 -29.84 -5.50
N MET A 873 27.20 -29.61 -4.19
CA MET A 873 27.14 -28.25 -3.69
C MET A 873 28.44 -27.54 -4.08
N LYS A 874 28.31 -26.33 -4.62
CA LYS A 874 29.45 -25.45 -4.87
C LYS A 874 30.17 -25.24 -3.54
N ALA A 875 31.50 -25.39 -3.54
CA ALA A 875 32.28 -25.11 -2.34
C ALA A 875 31.95 -23.69 -1.86
N PRO A 876 31.62 -23.48 -0.58
CA PRO A 876 31.28 -22.15 -0.10
C PRO A 876 32.44 -21.21 -0.40
N GLU A 877 32.22 -20.26 -1.31
CA GLU A 877 33.17 -19.20 -1.55
C GLU A 877 33.37 -18.47 -0.21
N LYS A 878 34.62 -18.08 0.07
CA LYS A 878 34.89 -17.25 1.24
C LYS A 878 34.13 -15.95 1.05
N LYS A 879 32.96 -15.84 1.69
CA LYS A 879 32.27 -14.55 1.80
C LYS A 879 33.26 -13.61 2.50
N PRO A 880 33.63 -12.48 1.86
CA PRO A 880 34.54 -11.57 2.51
C PRO A 880 33.86 -11.07 3.79
N LEU A 881 34.53 -11.19 4.93
CA LEU A 881 34.02 -10.77 6.24
C LEU A 881 33.68 -9.26 6.27
N ILE A 882 34.16 -8.51 5.28
CA ILE A 882 33.85 -7.12 4.99
C ILE A 882 33.46 -7.09 3.51
N ARG A 883 32.22 -6.71 3.17
CA ARG A 883 31.83 -6.51 1.77
C ARG A 883 32.74 -5.41 1.17
N PRO A 884 33.41 -5.64 0.02
CA PRO A 884 33.95 -4.53 -0.75
C PRO A 884 32.77 -3.64 -1.18
N GLU A 885 32.84 -2.34 -0.92
CA GLU A 885 31.85 -1.38 -1.48
C GLU A 885 31.74 -1.62 -2.99
N LYS A 886 30.51 -1.67 -3.51
CA LYS A 886 30.32 -1.89 -4.95
C LYS A 886 30.90 -0.67 -5.71
N PRO A 887 31.54 -0.84 -6.87
CA PRO A 887 32.08 0.29 -7.66
C PRO A 887 31.04 1.37 -8.01
N GLU A 888 29.76 0.99 -8.10
CA GLU A 888 28.63 1.90 -8.34
C GLU A 888 28.38 2.84 -7.15
N GLU A 889 28.58 2.36 -5.92
CA GLU A 889 28.48 3.17 -4.68
C GLU A 889 29.68 4.12 -4.53
N VAL A 890 30.83 3.79 -5.14
CA VAL A 890 32.04 4.62 -5.15
C VAL A 890 31.92 5.78 -6.14
N ARG A 891 31.26 5.59 -7.30
CA ARG A 891 31.07 6.66 -8.29
C ARG A 891 30.00 7.68 -7.87
N ALA A 892 28.96 7.25 -7.15
CA ALA A 892 27.94 8.16 -6.60
C ALA A 892 28.50 9.13 -5.53
N LYS A 893 29.62 8.78 -4.88
CA LYS A 893 30.29 9.64 -3.87
C LYS A 893 31.08 10.84 -4.44
N VAL A 894 31.24 10.97 -5.75
CA VAL A 894 32.10 12.04 -6.34
C VAL A 894 31.32 13.32 -6.68
N ARG A 895 29.98 13.36 -6.59
CA ARG A 895 29.22 14.62 -6.79
C ARG A 895 28.03 14.73 -5.85
N ARG A 896 28.27 15.18 -4.61
CA ARG A 896 27.54 16.23 -3.86
C ARG A 896 27.84 16.12 -2.35
N GLY A 897 28.00 17.29 -1.74
CA GLY A 897 27.88 17.67 -0.32
C GLY A 897 28.08 16.64 0.79
N SER A 898 28.95 16.99 1.75
CA SER A 898 29.25 16.28 2.99
C SER A 898 28.06 15.55 3.62
N GLN A 899 28.11 14.21 3.65
CA GLN A 899 27.35 13.41 4.60
C GLN A 899 28.25 12.36 5.27
N LYS A 900 28.01 12.20 6.57
CA LYS A 900 28.86 11.55 7.58
C LYS A 900 29.22 10.10 7.21
N LYS A 901 30.48 9.74 7.49
CA LYS A 901 30.99 8.36 7.47
C LYS A 901 30.07 7.44 8.28
N GLN A 902 29.79 6.23 7.79
CA GLN A 902 29.22 5.21 8.67
C GLN A 902 30.19 4.93 9.82
N PRO A 903 29.72 4.97 11.08
CA PRO A 903 30.54 4.66 12.24
C PRO A 903 31.00 3.20 12.21
N SER A 904 32.18 2.93 12.78
CA SER A 904 32.60 1.55 13.04
C SER A 904 31.59 0.86 13.97
N PRO A 905 31.56 -0.48 14.09
CA PRO A 905 30.67 -1.18 15.01
C PRO A 905 30.74 -0.68 16.47
N VAL A 906 31.88 -0.11 16.87
CA VAL A 906 32.09 0.53 18.19
C VAL A 906 31.34 1.87 18.31
N HIS A 907 31.14 2.56 17.19
CA HIS A 907 30.51 3.86 17.12
C HIS A 907 28.99 3.77 16.86
N ALA A 908 28.48 2.63 16.34
CA ALA A 908 27.06 2.26 16.41
C ALA A 908 26.60 1.92 17.84
N LEU A 909 27.50 1.45 18.70
CA LEU A 909 27.24 1.27 20.14
C LEU A 909 27.25 2.59 20.92
N ALA A 910 27.86 3.64 20.38
CA ALA A 910 27.83 4.99 20.95
C ALA A 910 26.50 5.72 20.69
N GLU A 911 25.67 5.25 19.74
CA GLU A 911 24.34 5.82 19.44
C GLU A 911 23.26 5.49 20.48
N PHE A 912 23.58 4.69 21.52
CA PHE A 912 22.75 4.53 22.73
C PHE A 912 22.88 5.71 23.72
N GLN A 913 23.36 6.87 23.26
CA GLN A 913 23.31 8.11 24.03
C GLN A 913 21.89 8.70 23.99
N SER A 914 21.40 9.14 25.15
CA SER A 914 20.25 10.03 25.26
C SER A 914 20.37 11.20 24.26
N PRO A 915 19.28 11.64 23.58
CA PRO A 915 19.30 12.76 22.62
C PRO A 915 19.60 14.13 23.25
N ALA A 916 20.12 14.21 24.48
CA ALA A 916 20.29 15.46 25.21
C ALA A 916 21.49 16.32 24.73
N GLU A 917 22.36 15.81 23.86
CA GLU A 917 23.58 16.53 23.42
C GLU A 917 23.71 16.65 21.89
N SER A 918 22.59 16.91 21.21
CA SER A 918 22.63 17.55 19.90
C SER A 918 21.67 18.73 19.90
N VAL A 919 22.22 19.91 20.20
CA VAL A 919 21.59 21.22 19.94
C VAL A 919 21.29 21.36 18.45
#